data_AF-A0A2N7DDS9-F1
#
_entry.id   AF-A0A2N7DDS9-F1
#
_cell.length_a   1.000
_cell.length_b   1.000
_cell.length_c   1.000
_cell.angle_alpha   90.00
_cell.angle_beta   90.00
_cell.angle_gamma   90.00
#
_symmetry.space_group_name_H-M   'P 1'
#
loop_
_entity.id
_entity.type
_entity.pdbx_description
1 polymer ?
#
loop_
_entity_poly.entity_id
_entity_poly.type
_entity_poly.pdbx_seq_one_letter_code
_entity_poly.pdbx_strand_id
1 'polypeptide(L)'
;MSVFWNLWAVIGTCVFFVLMVVVVIKYWRNNHSANENKTIGTFDGIDENDAPPPKILFVSYFIAFSISVGYLILYPGMGNWQGLVDWKQSDDKLSSVSTNLDEQMAQIPEKNFTELALNDVVVDSGRILFQTHCAACHRNNAQGAKHFPNLIDNEWLYGGDDEAIIHSITQGRNGAMPGWVDAIKPDDIAKMSYYLASLNQRHTDVPAVKVTLGKELFIQYCSSCHGDGSVANAQLGVPDLSDSIWLHGGSIEEIQHTIRNGLNNVMPAFGQQLTSNEILALGAYMTKSRLDEDAKLARLDPESVERGEYLAHAGDCVACHSAEGGEPFAGGLPFVTPFGTIYSTNITPHTTEGIGLYSFEDFEAALVDGKGQHGYLYPAMPYTSYQYVNDQDMHDLWEYMQSIDAVSRQNDQNQMMFPSNIRLGLLGWNIVFMDTAELEYTPPAELESNIDDIDKWKKGKYWVAGLGHCSECHTPRNIAQALDTDRIFQGNLIDGWNAPNISANELFVDGWDESTLSDFLHTGHSDKGSAFAGMADVVKNSLSLMTREDIESMSYYLLMGDKNNVIESRAVTLKPTGFTEAAYADETYATYNQTCGACHGEDGKGRDPIAPTLLNNGIIMHSDPFNTIAVTLRGLQPTYLDEERNFMPMVSFDDVLSDTALSELISFVRLHLGARESAVTAEQVKQVRETLEKAGYTGGLHTTPDMYDERDQNVNVN
;
A
#
# COMPACT_ATOMS: atom_id res chain seq x y z
N MET A 1 -23.48 -1.50 -55.33
CA MET A 1 -22.54 -2.47 -55.92
C MET A 1 -22.68 -2.49 -57.45
N SER A 2 -21.62 -2.73 -58.23
CA SER A 2 -21.75 -2.85 -59.71
C SER A 2 -22.63 -4.05 -60.09
N VAL A 3 -23.22 -4.04 -61.30
CA VAL A 3 -24.08 -5.14 -61.79
C VAL A 3 -23.37 -6.49 -61.76
N PHE A 4 -22.10 -6.52 -62.15
CA PHE A 4 -21.28 -7.74 -62.13
C PHE A 4 -21.16 -8.32 -60.72
N TRP A 5 -20.70 -7.50 -59.76
CA TRP A 5 -20.49 -7.90 -58.38
C TRP A 5 -21.79 -8.29 -57.66
N ASN A 6 -22.90 -7.62 -57.99
CA ASN A 6 -24.23 -7.97 -57.48
C ASN A 6 -24.65 -9.37 -57.94
N LEU A 7 -24.54 -9.66 -59.24
CA LEU A 7 -24.86 -10.98 -59.80
C LEU A 7 -23.92 -12.05 -59.26
N TRP A 8 -22.62 -11.77 -59.15
CA TRP A 8 -21.64 -12.71 -58.59
C TRP A 8 -21.99 -13.11 -57.16
N ALA A 9 -22.33 -12.14 -56.29
CA ALA A 9 -22.68 -12.40 -54.90
C ALA A 9 -24.00 -13.19 -54.77
N VAL A 10 -25.04 -12.80 -55.51
CA VAL A 10 -26.33 -13.50 -55.48
C VAL A 10 -26.19 -14.92 -56.00
N ILE A 11 -25.55 -15.11 -57.16
CA ILE A 11 -25.38 -16.42 -57.78
C ILE A 11 -24.50 -17.32 -56.91
N GLY A 12 -23.38 -16.79 -56.40
CA GLY A 12 -22.47 -17.55 -55.52
C GLY A 12 -23.17 -18.06 -54.27
N THR A 13 -23.95 -17.21 -53.61
CA THR A 13 -24.72 -17.56 -52.42
C THR A 13 -25.80 -18.60 -52.73
N CYS A 14 -26.58 -18.43 -53.81
CA CYS A 14 -27.59 -19.43 -54.20
C CYS A 14 -26.96 -20.78 -54.55
N VAL A 15 -25.84 -20.79 -55.29
CA VAL A 15 -25.11 -22.02 -55.65
C VAL A 15 -24.60 -22.72 -54.39
N PHE A 16 -24.07 -21.97 -53.41
CA PHE A 16 -23.62 -22.53 -52.14
C PHE A 16 -24.77 -23.22 -51.38
N PHE A 17 -25.92 -22.55 -51.21
CA PHE A 17 -27.06 -23.17 -50.53
C PHE A 17 -27.55 -24.43 -51.26
N VAL A 18 -27.63 -24.40 -52.58
CA VAL A 18 -28.00 -25.58 -53.38
C VAL A 18 -26.99 -26.70 -53.19
N LEU A 19 -25.69 -26.40 -53.20
CA LEU A 19 -24.62 -27.38 -52.98
C LEU A 19 -24.73 -27.99 -51.58
N MET A 20 -24.94 -27.18 -50.54
CA MET A 20 -25.11 -27.66 -49.16
C MET A 20 -26.33 -28.57 -49.02
N VAL A 21 -27.47 -28.20 -49.60
CA VAL A 21 -28.67 -29.05 -49.62
C VAL A 21 -28.37 -30.38 -50.32
N VAL A 22 -27.66 -30.36 -51.44
CA VAL A 22 -27.25 -31.57 -52.17
C VAL A 22 -26.30 -32.43 -51.34
N VAL A 23 -25.32 -31.84 -50.65
CA VAL A 23 -24.38 -32.57 -49.78
C VAL A 23 -25.13 -33.24 -48.64
N VAL A 24 -26.00 -32.50 -47.94
CA VAL A 24 -26.79 -33.01 -46.81
C VAL A 24 -27.71 -34.16 -47.26
N ILE A 25 -28.42 -33.98 -48.38
CA ILE A 25 -29.30 -35.02 -48.94
C ILE A 25 -28.50 -36.24 -49.39
N LYS A 26 -27.37 -36.04 -50.08
CA LYS A 26 -26.52 -37.14 -50.56
C LYS A 26 -25.95 -37.93 -49.37
N TYR A 27 -25.51 -37.25 -48.33
CA TYR A 27 -24.97 -37.87 -47.14
C TYR A 27 -26.04 -38.65 -46.36
N TRP A 28 -27.23 -38.05 -46.19
CA TRP A 28 -28.39 -38.73 -45.61
C TRP A 28 -28.81 -39.97 -46.39
N ARG A 29 -28.84 -39.89 -47.73
CA ARG A 29 -29.18 -41.02 -48.60
C ARG A 29 -28.14 -42.14 -48.59
N ASN A 30 -26.86 -41.82 -48.49
CA ASN A 30 -25.80 -42.83 -48.53
C ASN A 30 -25.62 -43.55 -47.20
N ASN A 31 -25.89 -42.87 -46.07
CA ASN A 31 -25.57 -43.38 -44.74
C ASN A 31 -26.80 -43.88 -43.95
N HIS A 32 -27.98 -43.98 -44.57
CA HIS A 32 -29.17 -44.57 -43.91
C HIS A 32 -29.04 -46.09 -43.67
N SER A 33 -28.04 -46.73 -44.27
CA SER A 33 -27.73 -48.16 -44.14
C SER A 33 -26.39 -48.42 -43.43
N ALA A 34 -25.79 -47.40 -42.81
CA ALA A 34 -24.54 -47.50 -42.08
C ALA A 34 -24.73 -48.33 -40.80
N ASN A 35 -23.75 -49.16 -40.45
CA ASN A 35 -23.79 -50.05 -39.29
C ASN A 35 -22.73 -49.64 -38.27
N GLU A 36 -23.17 -49.08 -37.14
CA GLU A 36 -22.31 -48.62 -36.05
C GLU A 36 -21.37 -49.70 -35.48
N ASN A 37 -21.71 -50.98 -35.66
CA ASN A 37 -20.91 -52.11 -35.21
C ASN A 37 -19.92 -52.64 -36.27
N LYS A 38 -19.75 -51.92 -37.38
CA LYS A 38 -18.85 -52.29 -38.47
C LYS A 38 -17.70 -51.29 -38.56
N THR A 39 -16.48 -51.74 -38.30
CA THR A 39 -15.27 -50.97 -38.52
C THR A 39 -14.94 -50.92 -40.02
N ILE A 40 -14.68 -49.71 -40.54
CA ILE A 40 -14.33 -49.45 -41.95
C ILE A 40 -12.84 -49.26 -42.16
N GLY A 41 -12.09 -48.95 -41.10
CA GLY A 41 -10.62 -48.88 -41.13
C GLY A 41 -10.07 -48.72 -39.72
N THR A 42 -8.80 -49.11 -39.54
CA THR A 42 -8.05 -48.91 -38.30
C THR A 42 -6.80 -48.13 -38.62
N PHE A 43 -6.56 -47.04 -37.88
CA PHE A 43 -5.35 -46.25 -38.01
C PHE A 43 -4.80 -45.92 -36.63
N ASP A 44 -3.52 -46.20 -36.41
CA ASP A 44 -2.82 -45.96 -35.13
C ASP A 44 -3.55 -46.51 -33.89
N GLY A 45 -4.12 -47.71 -34.03
CA GLY A 45 -4.88 -48.38 -32.96
C GLY A 45 -6.29 -47.81 -32.70
N ILE A 46 -6.77 -46.87 -33.52
CA ILE A 46 -8.12 -46.32 -33.45
C ILE A 46 -8.95 -46.91 -34.60
N ASP A 47 -10.09 -47.51 -34.24
CA ASP A 47 -11.07 -48.07 -35.18
C ASP A 47 -12.08 -46.98 -35.60
N GLU A 48 -12.17 -46.71 -36.90
CA GLU A 48 -13.23 -45.88 -37.47
C GLU A 48 -14.45 -46.76 -37.79
N ASN A 49 -15.56 -46.51 -37.10
CA ASN A 49 -16.81 -47.24 -37.32
C ASN A 49 -17.70 -46.57 -38.37
N ASP A 50 -18.44 -47.39 -39.11
CA ASP A 50 -19.47 -47.01 -40.09
C ASP A 50 -20.75 -46.54 -39.39
N ALA A 51 -20.62 -45.62 -38.43
CA ALA A 51 -21.74 -45.11 -37.66
C ALA A 51 -22.52 -44.04 -38.47
N PRO A 52 -23.86 -44.13 -38.55
CA PRO A 52 -24.64 -43.06 -39.14
C PRO A 52 -24.52 -41.79 -38.28
N PRO A 53 -24.43 -40.59 -38.87
CA PRO A 53 -24.40 -39.36 -38.10
C PRO A 53 -25.68 -39.21 -37.27
N PRO A 54 -25.61 -38.62 -36.07
CA PRO A 54 -26.78 -38.40 -35.23
C PRO A 54 -27.87 -37.63 -35.99
N LYS A 55 -29.12 -38.10 -35.94
CA LYS A 55 -30.26 -37.43 -36.61
C LYS A 55 -30.42 -35.97 -36.21
N ILE A 56 -30.05 -35.63 -34.97
CA ILE A 56 -30.07 -34.27 -34.45
C ILE A 56 -29.17 -33.31 -35.25
N LEU A 57 -28.05 -33.81 -35.79
CA LEU A 57 -27.12 -33.02 -36.61
C LEU A 57 -27.77 -32.59 -37.95
N PHE A 58 -28.54 -33.49 -38.56
CA PHE A 58 -29.28 -33.16 -39.79
C PHE A 58 -30.40 -32.15 -39.52
N VAL A 59 -31.10 -32.30 -38.40
CA VAL A 59 -32.12 -31.35 -37.95
C VAL A 59 -31.50 -29.97 -37.66
N SER A 60 -30.36 -29.92 -36.99
CA SER A 60 -29.66 -28.66 -36.71
C SER A 60 -29.17 -27.98 -37.98
N TYR A 61 -28.65 -28.73 -38.97
CA TYR A 61 -28.28 -28.16 -40.27
C TYR A 61 -29.50 -27.58 -41.00
N PHE A 62 -30.62 -28.29 -41.02
CA PHE A 62 -31.83 -27.78 -41.66
C PHE A 62 -32.33 -26.50 -41.00
N ILE A 63 -32.35 -26.44 -39.66
CA ILE A 63 -32.74 -25.25 -38.91
C ILE A 63 -31.76 -24.10 -39.21
N ALA A 64 -30.45 -24.33 -39.15
CA ALA A 64 -29.45 -23.31 -39.42
C ALA A 64 -29.58 -22.74 -40.84
N PHE A 65 -29.68 -23.57 -41.86
CA PHE A 65 -29.88 -23.09 -43.24
C PHE A 65 -31.20 -22.36 -43.42
N SER A 66 -32.28 -22.80 -42.76
CA SER A 66 -33.57 -22.11 -42.81
C SER A 66 -33.49 -20.73 -42.16
N ILE A 67 -32.80 -20.61 -41.02
CA ILE A 67 -32.54 -19.33 -40.35
C ILE A 67 -31.67 -18.44 -41.23
N SER A 68 -30.59 -18.95 -41.84
CA SER A 68 -29.72 -18.17 -42.72
C SER A 68 -30.45 -17.66 -43.96
N VAL A 69 -31.30 -18.48 -44.58
CA VAL A 69 -32.15 -18.04 -45.70
C VAL A 69 -33.14 -16.99 -45.24
N GLY A 70 -33.80 -17.21 -44.09
CA GLY A 70 -34.70 -16.22 -43.48
C GLY A 70 -33.99 -14.90 -43.20
N TYR A 71 -32.77 -14.95 -42.65
CA TYR A 71 -31.94 -13.79 -42.37
C TYR A 71 -31.60 -13.01 -43.65
N LEU A 72 -31.17 -13.70 -44.71
CA LEU A 72 -30.85 -13.06 -46.00
C LEU A 72 -32.08 -12.50 -46.74
N ILE A 73 -33.28 -13.00 -46.42
CA ILE A 73 -34.54 -12.40 -46.89
C ILE A 73 -34.85 -11.13 -46.10
N LEU A 74 -34.69 -11.19 -44.77
CA LEU A 74 -35.05 -10.09 -43.87
C LEU A 74 -34.04 -8.94 -43.89
N TYR A 75 -32.75 -9.22 -44.00
CA TYR A 75 -31.65 -8.27 -43.88
C TYR A 75 -30.82 -8.18 -45.18
N PRO A 76 -30.06 -7.08 -45.37
CA PRO A 76 -29.14 -6.97 -46.49
C PRO A 76 -28.01 -8.01 -46.39
N GLY A 77 -27.67 -8.63 -47.52
CA GLY A 77 -26.62 -9.66 -47.56
C GLY A 77 -26.49 -10.39 -48.91
N MET A 78 -27.52 -10.35 -49.75
CA MET A 78 -27.48 -10.88 -51.12
C MET A 78 -27.28 -9.76 -52.15
N GLY A 79 -26.03 -9.37 -52.38
CA GLY A 79 -25.69 -8.34 -53.37
C GLY A 79 -26.30 -6.98 -53.03
N ASN A 80 -27.17 -6.44 -53.88
CA ASN A 80 -27.89 -5.18 -53.65
C ASN A 80 -29.26 -5.36 -52.96
N TRP A 81 -29.67 -6.59 -52.61
CA TRP A 81 -30.90 -6.84 -51.84
C TRP A 81 -30.82 -6.13 -50.48
N GLN A 82 -31.82 -5.31 -50.17
CA GLN A 82 -31.84 -4.50 -48.94
C GLN A 82 -32.47 -5.21 -47.73
N GLY A 83 -33.08 -6.38 -47.92
CA GLY A 83 -33.91 -7.00 -46.89
C GLY A 83 -35.38 -6.59 -46.99
N LEU A 84 -36.24 -7.29 -46.25
CA LEU A 84 -37.63 -6.89 -46.00
C LEU A 84 -37.75 -5.99 -44.76
N VAL A 85 -36.76 -6.06 -43.87
CA VAL A 85 -36.56 -5.13 -42.77
C VAL A 85 -35.69 -4.02 -43.33
N ASP A 86 -36.17 -2.78 -43.31
CA ASP A 86 -35.46 -1.58 -43.82
C ASP A 86 -34.29 -1.20 -42.90
N TRP A 87 -33.41 -2.16 -42.62
CA TRP A 87 -32.27 -2.06 -41.72
C TRP A 87 -31.02 -1.67 -42.50
N LYS A 88 -30.26 -0.69 -42.00
CA LYS A 88 -28.95 -0.30 -42.55
C LYS A 88 -27.88 -0.40 -41.49
N GLN A 89 -26.67 -0.78 -41.89
CA GLN A 89 -25.51 -0.80 -40.99
C GLN A 89 -25.19 0.58 -40.37
N SER A 90 -25.63 1.67 -40.99
CA SER A 90 -25.54 3.03 -40.42
C SER A 90 -26.47 3.24 -39.22
N ASP A 91 -27.53 2.44 -39.08
CA ASP A 91 -28.46 2.52 -37.96
C ASP A 91 -27.84 1.86 -36.71
N ASP A 92 -26.86 0.97 -36.90
CA ASP A 92 -26.04 0.34 -35.86
C ASP A 92 -24.76 1.15 -35.52
N LYS A 93 -24.50 2.27 -36.20
CA LYS A 93 -23.50 3.23 -35.70
C LYS A 93 -24.10 3.86 -34.45
N LEU A 94 -23.75 3.30 -33.28
CA LEU A 94 -23.91 3.90 -31.95
C LEU A 94 -25.02 4.95 -31.94
N SER A 95 -26.28 4.48 -31.97
CA SER A 95 -27.43 5.37 -31.81
C SER A 95 -27.14 6.28 -30.62
N SER A 96 -26.99 7.57 -30.90
CA SER A 96 -26.75 8.61 -29.90
C SER A 96 -27.65 8.37 -28.71
N VAL A 97 -27.05 8.30 -27.54
CA VAL A 97 -27.77 8.06 -26.29
C VAL A 97 -28.87 9.11 -26.17
N SER A 98 -30.07 8.62 -25.88
CA SER A 98 -31.28 9.38 -25.58
C SER A 98 -31.93 10.09 -26.78
N THR A 99 -32.99 9.49 -27.33
CA THR A 99 -33.90 10.15 -28.29
C THR A 99 -34.60 11.38 -27.73
N ASN A 100 -34.44 11.67 -26.43
CA ASN A 100 -35.06 12.79 -25.74
C ASN A 100 -34.07 13.74 -25.02
N LEU A 101 -32.74 13.60 -25.12
CA LEU A 101 -31.80 14.45 -24.36
C LEU A 101 -31.98 15.91 -24.72
N ASP A 102 -32.00 16.20 -26.02
CA ASP A 102 -32.25 17.55 -26.53
C ASP A 102 -33.64 18.08 -26.13
N GLU A 103 -34.64 17.21 -26.10
CA GLU A 103 -36.02 17.57 -25.70
C GLU A 103 -36.12 17.86 -24.20
N GLN A 104 -35.49 17.04 -23.35
CA GLN A 104 -35.43 17.20 -21.91
C GLN A 104 -34.65 18.47 -21.55
N MET A 105 -33.50 18.68 -22.18
CA MET A 105 -32.69 19.88 -21.96
C MET A 105 -33.32 21.15 -22.52
N ALA A 106 -34.25 21.06 -23.47
CA ALA A 106 -35.02 22.22 -23.93
C ALA A 106 -36.01 22.75 -22.88
N GLN A 107 -36.42 21.91 -21.93
CA GLN A 107 -37.35 22.27 -20.86
C GLN A 107 -36.64 22.88 -19.63
N ILE A 108 -35.31 22.79 -19.58
CA ILE A 108 -34.50 23.28 -18.46
C ILE A 108 -34.04 24.72 -18.78
N PRO A 109 -34.48 25.73 -18.01
CA PRO A 109 -34.20 27.13 -18.31
C PRO A 109 -32.74 27.53 -18.02
N GLU A 110 -32.13 26.97 -16.98
CA GLU A 110 -30.73 27.20 -16.62
C GLU A 110 -29.91 25.94 -16.89
N LYS A 111 -28.98 26.04 -17.85
CA LYS A 111 -28.12 24.92 -18.27
C LYS A 111 -26.77 24.94 -17.56
N ASN A 112 -26.76 25.19 -16.26
CA ASN A 112 -25.58 25.00 -15.42
C ASN A 112 -25.54 23.55 -14.90
N PHE A 113 -24.36 23.06 -14.51
CA PHE A 113 -24.21 21.66 -14.13
C PHE A 113 -25.01 21.29 -12.88
N THR A 114 -25.09 22.19 -11.90
CA THR A 114 -25.83 21.95 -10.65
C THR A 114 -27.31 21.69 -10.90
N GLU A 115 -27.97 22.48 -11.75
CA GLU A 115 -29.37 22.29 -12.10
C GLU A 115 -29.57 21.02 -12.94
N LEU A 116 -28.66 20.76 -13.90
CA LEU A 116 -28.73 19.58 -14.75
C LEU A 116 -28.48 18.28 -13.97
N ALA A 117 -27.67 18.31 -12.92
CA ALA A 117 -27.38 17.17 -12.04
C ALA A 117 -28.60 16.70 -11.24
N LEU A 118 -29.66 17.51 -11.16
CA LEU A 118 -30.93 17.15 -10.51
C LEU A 118 -31.86 16.35 -11.44
N ASN A 119 -31.54 16.22 -12.73
CA ASN A 119 -32.35 15.51 -13.71
C ASN A 119 -31.73 14.13 -14.03
N ASP A 120 -32.35 13.07 -13.52
CA ASP A 120 -31.87 11.69 -13.69
C ASP A 120 -31.69 11.28 -15.16
N VAL A 121 -32.53 11.75 -16.08
CA VAL A 121 -32.42 11.42 -17.51
C VAL A 121 -31.18 12.06 -18.13
N VAL A 122 -30.87 13.31 -17.75
CA VAL A 122 -29.67 14.02 -18.20
C VAL A 122 -28.42 13.36 -17.61
N VAL A 123 -28.43 13.06 -16.30
CA VAL A 123 -27.34 12.37 -15.61
C VAL A 123 -27.07 10.99 -16.19
N ASP A 124 -28.10 10.17 -16.43
CA ASP A 124 -27.95 8.84 -17.02
C ASP A 124 -27.41 8.90 -18.45
N SER A 125 -27.87 9.88 -19.24
CA SER A 125 -27.32 10.12 -20.58
C SER A 125 -25.84 10.49 -20.49
N GLY A 126 -25.49 11.40 -19.58
CA GLY A 126 -24.13 11.80 -19.26
C GLY A 126 -23.25 10.62 -18.84
N ARG A 127 -23.74 9.75 -17.96
CA ARG A 127 -23.02 8.56 -17.50
C ARG A 127 -22.68 7.61 -18.65
N ILE A 128 -23.62 7.35 -19.56
CA ILE A 128 -23.36 6.46 -20.72
C ILE A 128 -22.35 7.11 -21.69
N LEU A 129 -22.48 8.41 -21.94
CA LEU A 129 -21.50 9.16 -22.73
C LEU A 129 -20.12 9.10 -22.08
N PHE A 130 -20.04 9.28 -20.76
CA PHE A 130 -18.80 9.23 -20.00
C PHE A 130 -18.14 7.85 -20.10
N GLN A 131 -18.90 6.77 -19.95
CA GLN A 131 -18.43 5.40 -20.13
C GLN A 131 -17.89 5.15 -21.55
N THR A 132 -18.50 5.77 -22.56
CA THR A 132 -18.12 5.56 -23.96
C THR A 132 -16.91 6.39 -24.37
N HIS A 133 -16.76 7.61 -23.85
CA HIS A 133 -15.78 8.59 -24.32
C HIS A 133 -14.66 8.92 -23.34
N CYS A 134 -14.90 8.80 -22.02
CA CYS A 134 -14.02 9.33 -20.97
C CYS A 134 -13.42 8.23 -20.08
N ALA A 135 -14.17 7.14 -19.85
CA ALA A 135 -13.85 6.15 -18.83
C ALA A 135 -12.58 5.32 -19.09
N ALA A 136 -12.10 5.26 -20.33
CA ALA A 136 -10.82 4.60 -20.64
C ALA A 136 -9.64 5.25 -19.89
N CYS A 137 -9.72 6.57 -19.68
CA CYS A 137 -8.72 7.34 -18.94
C CYS A 137 -9.18 7.60 -17.50
N HIS A 138 -10.41 8.09 -17.31
CA HIS A 138 -10.90 8.56 -16.01
C HIS A 138 -11.66 7.53 -15.18
N ARG A 139 -11.63 6.24 -15.58
CA ARG A 139 -12.43 5.12 -15.04
C ARG A 139 -13.93 5.34 -15.18
N ASN A 140 -14.74 4.31 -14.96
CA ASN A 140 -16.19 4.38 -15.18
C ASN A 140 -16.92 5.29 -14.19
N ASN A 141 -16.30 5.53 -13.03
CA ASN A 141 -16.84 6.29 -11.91
C ASN A 141 -16.21 7.68 -11.78
N ALA A 142 -15.41 8.10 -12.78
CA ALA A 142 -14.77 9.40 -12.84
C ALA A 142 -13.71 9.71 -11.76
N GLN A 143 -13.28 8.73 -10.94
CA GLN A 143 -12.20 8.93 -9.96
C GLN A 143 -10.79 8.91 -10.56
N GLY A 144 -10.64 8.67 -11.85
CA GLY A 144 -9.32 8.70 -12.47
C GLY A 144 -8.47 7.47 -12.16
N ALA A 145 -7.19 7.60 -12.49
CA ALA A 145 -6.15 6.59 -12.35
C ALA A 145 -4.81 7.34 -12.28
N LYS A 146 -3.71 6.68 -11.93
CA LYS A 146 -2.38 7.28 -12.09
C LYS A 146 -2.23 7.90 -13.50
N HIS A 147 -1.79 9.15 -13.55
CA HIS A 147 -1.71 10.05 -14.73
C HIS A 147 -3.04 10.62 -15.27
N PHE A 148 -4.20 10.22 -14.75
CA PHE A 148 -5.52 10.71 -15.16
C PHE A 148 -6.31 11.27 -13.97
N PRO A 149 -6.66 12.57 -13.98
CA PRO A 149 -7.30 13.21 -12.82
C PRO A 149 -8.58 12.52 -12.37
N ASN A 150 -8.79 12.53 -11.05
CA ASN A 150 -10.10 12.37 -10.45
C ASN A 150 -10.93 13.61 -10.84
N LEU A 151 -12.16 13.39 -11.32
CA LEU A 151 -13.05 14.44 -11.84
C LEU A 151 -14.25 14.69 -10.93
N ILE A 152 -14.27 14.03 -9.76
CA ILE A 152 -15.34 14.14 -8.77
C ILE A 152 -14.82 14.56 -7.39
N ASP A 153 -13.53 14.88 -7.27
CA ASP A 153 -12.99 15.57 -6.12
C ASP A 153 -13.08 17.11 -6.31
N ASN A 154 -12.47 17.83 -5.38
CA ASN A 154 -12.45 19.28 -5.39
C ASN A 154 -11.17 19.86 -6.00
N GLU A 155 -10.30 19.02 -6.56
CA GLU A 155 -8.95 19.39 -7.00
C GLU A 155 -8.86 19.52 -8.53
N TRP A 156 -8.79 20.77 -9.01
CA TRP A 156 -8.89 21.07 -10.43
C TRP A 156 -7.68 21.80 -10.99
N LEU A 157 -6.90 21.09 -11.82
CA LEU A 157 -5.72 21.64 -12.50
C LEU A 157 -6.01 22.86 -13.37
N TYR A 158 -7.18 22.92 -14.00
CA TYR A 158 -7.53 23.96 -14.98
C TYR A 158 -8.79 24.76 -14.61
N GLY A 159 -9.19 24.73 -13.33
CA GLY A 159 -10.42 25.31 -12.81
C GLY A 159 -11.60 24.33 -12.86
N GLY A 160 -12.41 24.33 -11.80
CA GLY A 160 -13.55 23.42 -11.60
C GLY A 160 -14.93 24.05 -11.79
N ASP A 161 -15.00 25.29 -12.31
CA ASP A 161 -16.28 25.90 -12.67
C ASP A 161 -16.82 25.35 -14.02
N ASP A 162 -18.12 25.55 -14.26
CA ASP A 162 -18.80 25.05 -15.46
C ASP A 162 -18.09 25.49 -16.76
N GLU A 163 -17.61 26.73 -16.84
CA GLU A 163 -16.95 27.25 -18.05
C GLU A 163 -15.60 26.56 -18.28
N ALA A 164 -14.81 26.39 -17.23
CA ALA A 164 -13.51 25.73 -17.27
C ALA A 164 -13.62 24.26 -17.64
N ILE A 165 -14.60 23.54 -17.09
CA ILE A 165 -14.87 22.14 -17.41
C ILE A 165 -15.38 22.00 -18.85
N ILE A 166 -16.35 22.82 -19.27
CA ILE A 166 -16.84 22.84 -20.66
C ILE A 166 -15.68 23.11 -21.62
N HIS A 167 -14.79 24.06 -21.29
CA HIS A 167 -13.62 24.37 -22.09
C HIS A 167 -12.68 23.16 -22.19
N SER A 168 -12.38 22.50 -21.05
CA SER A 168 -11.53 21.31 -21.02
C SER A 168 -12.09 20.20 -21.91
N ILE A 169 -13.39 19.91 -21.84
CA ILE A 169 -14.01 18.87 -22.69
C ILE A 169 -14.04 19.29 -24.16
N THR A 170 -14.40 20.54 -24.45
CA THR A 170 -14.63 20.99 -25.82
C THR A 170 -13.32 21.18 -26.58
N GLN A 171 -12.35 21.84 -25.97
CA GLN A 171 -11.08 22.27 -26.59
C GLN A 171 -9.90 21.38 -26.22
N GLY A 172 -10.05 20.49 -25.24
CA GLY A 172 -8.94 19.72 -24.68
C GLY A 172 -8.05 20.56 -23.77
N ARG A 173 -7.06 19.91 -23.17
CA ARG A 173 -5.98 20.53 -22.38
C ARG A 173 -4.64 19.92 -22.76
N ASN A 174 -3.60 20.71 -22.66
CA ASN A 174 -2.23 20.27 -22.81
C ASN A 174 -1.39 20.88 -21.67
N GLY A 175 -0.88 20.02 -20.80
CA GLY A 175 -0.01 20.39 -19.69
C GLY A 175 1.40 19.91 -19.99
N ALA A 176 2.38 20.80 -19.90
CA ALA A 176 3.77 20.47 -20.15
C ALA A 176 4.65 20.94 -19.01
N MET A 177 5.42 20.00 -18.44
CA MET A 177 6.50 20.27 -17.49
C MET A 177 7.82 19.87 -18.16
N PRO A 178 8.81 20.77 -18.27
CA PRO A 178 10.10 20.41 -18.84
C PRO A 178 10.84 19.42 -17.93
N GLY A 179 11.57 18.48 -18.55
CA GLY A 179 12.52 17.63 -17.83
C GLY A 179 13.84 18.34 -17.55
N TRP A 180 14.41 18.12 -16.37
CA TRP A 180 15.61 18.82 -15.88
C TRP A 180 16.86 17.94 -15.80
N VAL A 181 16.82 16.71 -16.37
CA VAL A 181 17.91 15.72 -16.30
C VAL A 181 19.28 16.26 -16.75
N ASP A 182 19.32 17.14 -17.74
CA ASP A 182 20.57 17.73 -18.27
C ASP A 182 21.01 19.01 -17.53
N ALA A 183 20.13 19.58 -16.70
CA ALA A 183 20.31 20.90 -16.09
C ALA A 183 20.57 20.85 -14.58
N ILE A 184 20.05 19.85 -13.88
CA ILE A 184 20.11 19.73 -12.42
C ILE A 184 20.75 18.39 -12.04
N LYS A 185 21.66 18.41 -11.06
CA LYS A 185 22.34 17.19 -10.60
C LYS A 185 21.36 16.27 -9.87
N PRO A 186 21.54 14.94 -9.93
CA PRO A 186 20.65 13.99 -9.23
C PRO A 186 20.49 14.28 -7.73
N ASP A 187 21.57 14.65 -7.04
CA ASP A 187 21.57 15.00 -5.62
C ASP A 187 20.76 16.28 -5.32
N ASP A 188 20.71 17.24 -6.25
CA ASP A 188 19.91 18.45 -6.09
C ASP A 188 18.42 18.17 -6.37
N ILE A 189 18.12 17.28 -7.31
CA ILE A 189 16.76 16.78 -7.55
C ILE A 189 16.23 16.05 -6.30
N ALA A 190 17.04 15.18 -5.70
CA ALA A 190 16.66 14.47 -4.47
C ALA A 190 16.29 15.44 -3.33
N LYS A 191 17.09 16.51 -3.12
CA LYS A 191 16.77 17.54 -2.12
C LYS A 191 15.45 18.25 -2.40
N MET A 192 15.16 18.58 -3.66
CA MET A 192 13.87 19.19 -4.03
C MET A 192 12.71 18.23 -3.77
N SER A 193 12.86 16.93 -4.05
CA SER A 193 11.83 15.93 -3.74
C SER A 193 11.53 15.85 -2.24
N TYR A 194 12.55 15.91 -1.39
CA TYR A 194 12.37 15.98 0.07
C TYR A 194 11.62 17.24 0.52
N TYR A 195 11.91 18.38 -0.10
CA TYR A 195 11.15 19.60 0.16
C TYR A 195 9.67 19.45 -0.22
N LEU A 196 9.38 18.91 -1.40
CA LEU A 196 8.01 18.69 -1.86
C LEU A 196 7.24 17.68 -1.00
N ALA A 197 7.89 16.63 -0.52
CA ALA A 197 7.30 15.71 0.45
C ALA A 197 6.97 16.42 1.78
N SER A 198 7.88 17.29 2.24
CA SER A 198 7.70 18.04 3.51
C SER A 198 6.53 19.01 3.50
N LEU A 199 6.06 19.48 2.33
CA LEU A 199 4.93 20.40 2.23
C LEU A 199 3.64 19.83 2.85
N ASN A 200 3.47 18.51 2.78
CA ASN A 200 2.30 17.80 3.33
C ASN A 200 2.65 16.88 4.48
N GLN A 201 3.80 17.11 5.11
CA GLN A 201 4.31 16.26 6.20
C GLN A 201 4.42 14.78 5.77
N ARG A 202 4.60 14.52 4.47
CA ARG A 202 4.77 13.16 3.95
C ARG A 202 6.09 12.61 4.48
N HIS A 203 6.03 11.39 4.99
CA HIS A 203 7.09 10.80 5.80
C HIS A 203 8.38 10.71 4.99
N THR A 204 9.42 11.37 5.49
CA THR A 204 10.77 11.27 4.95
C THR A 204 11.76 11.24 6.12
N ASP A 205 12.78 10.40 6.04
CA ASP A 205 13.84 10.30 7.05
C ASP A 205 15.06 11.09 6.61
N VAL A 206 14.85 12.40 6.46
CA VAL A 206 15.87 13.30 5.91
C VAL A 206 16.12 14.50 6.83
N PRO A 207 17.38 14.92 6.98
CA PRO A 207 17.69 16.04 7.85
C PRO A 207 17.12 17.36 7.31
N ALA A 208 16.63 18.21 8.22
CA ALA A 208 16.00 19.51 7.90
C ALA A 208 16.85 20.43 7.01
N VAL A 209 18.18 20.31 7.07
CA VAL A 209 19.09 21.06 6.18
C VAL A 209 18.91 20.65 4.71
N LYS A 210 18.65 19.37 4.41
CA LYS A 210 18.38 18.92 3.03
C LYS A 210 17.05 19.47 2.53
N VAL A 211 16.03 19.53 3.40
CA VAL A 211 14.74 20.16 3.09
C VAL A 211 14.91 21.65 2.80
N THR A 212 15.66 22.37 3.64
CA THR A 212 15.95 23.80 3.44
C THR A 212 16.68 24.05 2.11
N LEU A 213 17.74 23.29 1.83
CA LEU A 213 18.47 23.38 0.56
C LEU A 213 17.58 23.02 -0.63
N GLY A 214 16.72 22.00 -0.47
CA GLY A 214 15.71 21.61 -1.44
C GLY A 214 14.76 22.75 -1.78
N LYS A 215 14.28 23.49 -0.77
CA LYS A 215 13.45 24.69 -0.96
C LYS A 215 14.16 25.77 -1.76
N GLU A 216 15.42 26.07 -1.44
CA GLU A 216 16.21 27.07 -2.17
C GLU A 216 16.37 26.69 -3.64
N LEU A 217 16.70 25.43 -3.92
CA LEU A 217 16.80 24.89 -5.26
C LEU A 217 15.45 24.92 -5.99
N PHE A 218 14.36 24.52 -5.32
CA PHE A 218 13.02 24.55 -5.90
C PHE A 218 12.62 25.97 -6.29
N ILE A 219 12.85 26.95 -5.40
CA ILE A 219 12.56 28.35 -5.71
C ILE A 219 13.40 28.83 -6.90
N GLN A 220 14.67 28.41 -6.98
CA GLN A 220 15.55 28.79 -8.08
C GLN A 220 15.08 28.29 -9.45
N TYR A 221 14.61 27.04 -9.55
CA TYR A 221 14.30 26.40 -10.84
C TYR A 221 12.80 26.34 -11.16
N CYS A 222 11.94 26.16 -10.17
CA CYS A 222 10.54 25.78 -10.36
C CYS A 222 9.56 26.93 -10.10
N SER A 223 9.96 27.96 -9.35
CA SER A 223 9.01 28.99 -8.85
C SER A 223 8.34 29.83 -9.93
N SER A 224 8.93 29.91 -11.12
CA SER A 224 8.32 30.63 -12.24
C SER A 224 6.96 30.06 -12.67
N CYS A 225 6.73 28.77 -12.42
CA CYS A 225 5.46 28.09 -12.69
C CYS A 225 4.73 27.70 -11.40
N HIS A 226 5.46 27.17 -10.41
CA HIS A 226 4.88 26.57 -9.19
C HIS A 226 4.89 27.49 -7.95
N GLY A 227 5.41 28.72 -8.04
CA GLY A 227 5.60 29.56 -6.86
C GLY A 227 6.55 28.91 -5.84
N ASP A 228 6.14 28.81 -4.58
CA ASP A 228 6.87 28.04 -3.57
C ASP A 228 6.43 26.58 -3.46
N GLY A 229 5.50 26.14 -4.32
CA GLY A 229 4.95 24.79 -4.38
C GLY A 229 3.54 24.69 -3.79
N SER A 230 3.06 25.68 -3.03
CA SER A 230 1.79 25.58 -2.31
C SER A 230 0.64 26.38 -2.96
N VAL A 231 0.73 26.66 -4.26
CA VAL A 231 -0.26 27.47 -4.97
C VAL A 231 -0.47 26.91 -6.37
N ALA A 232 -1.70 26.50 -6.67
CA ALA A 232 -2.11 26.10 -8.01
C ALA A 232 -2.16 27.29 -8.99
N ASN A 233 -1.93 27.02 -10.28
CA ASN A 233 -2.14 27.98 -11.37
C ASN A 233 -3.00 27.34 -12.48
N ALA A 234 -4.30 27.59 -12.37
CA ALA A 234 -5.33 27.05 -13.26
C ALA A 234 -5.18 27.48 -14.72
N GLN A 235 -4.56 28.64 -15.00
CA GLN A 235 -4.36 29.10 -16.37
C GLN A 235 -3.31 28.26 -17.11
N LEU A 236 -2.31 27.74 -16.38
CA LEU A 236 -1.23 26.92 -16.93
C LEU A 236 -1.43 25.42 -16.70
N GLY A 237 -2.38 25.01 -15.86
CA GLY A 237 -2.54 23.60 -15.49
C GLY A 237 -1.56 23.13 -14.43
N VAL A 238 -1.02 24.07 -13.64
CA VAL A 238 -0.02 23.75 -12.61
C VAL A 238 -0.75 23.38 -11.32
N PRO A 239 -0.52 22.18 -10.77
CA PRO A 239 -1.13 21.75 -9.51
C PRO A 239 -0.57 22.50 -8.30
N ASP A 240 -1.33 22.46 -7.21
CA ASP A 240 -0.78 22.66 -5.86
C ASP A 240 0.06 21.41 -5.49
N LEU A 241 1.34 21.60 -5.19
CA LEU A 241 2.23 20.52 -4.76
C LEU A 241 2.22 20.32 -3.24
N SER A 242 1.42 21.10 -2.51
CA SER A 242 1.06 20.90 -1.11
C SER A 242 -0.31 20.25 -0.94
N ASP A 243 -0.78 19.52 -1.94
CA ASP A 243 -2.01 18.73 -1.84
C ASP A 243 -1.72 17.23 -1.64
N SER A 244 -2.59 16.55 -0.91
CA SER A 244 -2.48 15.14 -0.53
C SER A 244 -2.62 14.18 -1.71
N ILE A 245 -3.19 14.65 -2.83
CA ILE A 245 -3.45 13.85 -4.03
C ILE A 245 -2.46 14.21 -5.14
N TRP A 246 -1.70 13.22 -5.62
CA TRP A 246 -0.71 13.43 -6.68
C TRP A 246 -1.07 12.66 -7.95
N LEU A 247 -1.27 13.40 -9.05
CA LEU A 247 -1.64 12.82 -10.33
C LEU A 247 -0.59 11.85 -10.89
N HIS A 248 0.69 12.11 -10.64
CA HIS A 248 1.80 11.36 -11.21
C HIS A 248 2.56 10.53 -10.18
N GLY A 249 1.93 10.28 -9.04
CA GLY A 249 2.55 9.61 -7.89
C GLY A 249 3.31 10.58 -6.99
N GLY A 250 3.18 10.36 -5.69
CA GLY A 250 3.73 11.22 -4.66
C GLY A 250 5.06 10.73 -4.09
N SER A 251 5.47 9.48 -4.30
CA SER A 251 6.69 8.95 -3.67
C SER A 251 7.93 9.76 -4.06
N ILE A 252 8.97 9.70 -3.23
CA ILE A 252 10.23 10.42 -3.50
C ILE A 252 10.77 10.05 -4.89
N GLU A 253 10.71 8.78 -5.26
CA GLU A 253 11.20 8.30 -6.57
C GLU A 253 10.37 8.85 -7.72
N GLU A 254 9.04 8.88 -7.59
CA GLU A 254 8.12 9.41 -8.61
C GLU A 254 8.28 10.92 -8.80
N ILE A 255 8.48 11.67 -7.71
CA ILE A 255 8.79 13.11 -7.78
C ILE A 255 10.13 13.32 -8.49
N GLN A 256 11.17 12.55 -8.13
CA GLN A 256 12.47 12.65 -8.79
C GLN A 256 12.37 12.31 -10.28
N HIS A 257 11.62 11.27 -10.65
CA HIS A 257 11.37 10.89 -12.03
C HIS A 257 10.69 12.03 -12.81
N THR A 258 9.64 12.60 -12.22
CA THR A 258 8.88 13.72 -12.80
C THR A 258 9.79 14.94 -13.04
N ILE A 259 10.63 15.32 -12.07
CA ILE A 259 11.57 16.44 -12.23
C ILE A 259 12.62 16.12 -13.32
N ARG A 260 13.15 14.89 -13.37
CA ARG A 260 14.17 14.50 -14.36
C ARG A 260 13.62 14.52 -15.78
N ASN A 261 12.48 13.88 -15.99
CA ASN A 261 11.97 13.57 -17.34
C ASN A 261 10.91 14.56 -17.83
N GLY A 262 10.29 15.31 -16.91
CA GLY A 262 9.19 16.20 -17.23
C GLY A 262 7.88 15.45 -17.49
N LEU A 263 6.87 16.19 -17.93
CA LEU A 263 5.52 15.70 -18.22
C LEU A 263 5.00 16.33 -19.52
N ASN A 264 4.19 15.58 -20.25
CA ASN A 264 3.48 16.07 -21.43
C ASN A 264 2.08 15.47 -21.48
N ASN A 265 1.21 15.99 -20.62
CA ASN A 265 -0.15 15.51 -20.43
C ASN A 265 -1.09 16.07 -21.48
N VAL A 266 -1.97 15.22 -22.01
CA VAL A 266 -2.97 15.61 -23.00
C VAL A 266 -4.35 15.11 -22.58
N MET A 267 -5.29 16.05 -22.45
CA MET A 267 -6.72 15.77 -22.46
C MET A 267 -7.23 16.12 -23.87
N PRO A 268 -7.68 15.16 -24.68
CA PRO A 268 -8.06 15.41 -26.07
C PRO A 268 -9.36 16.21 -26.20
N ALA A 269 -9.47 17.02 -27.24
CA ALA A 269 -10.67 17.80 -27.52
C ALA A 269 -11.84 16.92 -28.02
N PHE A 270 -13.02 17.07 -27.41
CA PHE A 270 -14.23 16.34 -27.80
C PHE A 270 -15.28 17.20 -28.52
N GLY A 271 -15.03 18.50 -28.74
CA GLY A 271 -15.99 19.40 -29.39
C GLY A 271 -16.37 19.06 -30.84
N GLN A 272 -15.64 18.15 -31.49
CA GLN A 272 -16.00 17.62 -32.83
C GLN A 272 -16.77 16.29 -32.76
N GLN A 273 -16.79 15.63 -31.60
CA GLN A 273 -17.40 14.33 -31.38
C GLN A 273 -18.72 14.42 -30.62
N LEU A 274 -18.85 15.44 -29.76
CA LEU A 274 -20.00 15.64 -28.88
C LEU A 274 -20.67 16.99 -29.16
N THR A 275 -22.00 17.01 -29.10
CA THR A 275 -22.82 18.22 -29.11
C THR A 275 -22.72 18.98 -27.79
N SER A 276 -23.13 20.25 -27.78
CA SER A 276 -23.13 21.05 -26.56
C SER A 276 -24.01 20.46 -25.45
N ASN A 277 -25.15 19.86 -25.81
CA ASN A 277 -26.03 19.20 -24.84
C ASN A 277 -25.41 17.92 -24.27
N GLU A 278 -24.70 17.12 -25.09
CA GLU A 278 -23.96 15.95 -24.62
C GLU A 278 -22.81 16.34 -23.67
N ILE A 279 -22.07 17.43 -23.97
CA ILE A 279 -21.02 17.94 -23.07
C ILE A 279 -21.62 18.43 -21.75
N LEU A 280 -22.76 19.11 -21.79
CA LEU A 280 -23.49 19.51 -20.58
C LEU A 280 -23.98 18.30 -19.77
N ALA A 281 -24.41 17.23 -20.44
CA ALA A 281 -24.80 15.99 -19.77
C ALA A 281 -23.60 15.30 -19.09
N LEU A 282 -22.41 15.29 -19.72
CA LEU A 282 -21.17 14.83 -19.09
C LEU A 282 -20.86 15.63 -17.81
N GLY A 283 -20.95 16.96 -17.88
CA GLY A 283 -20.78 17.83 -16.73
C GLY A 283 -21.78 17.56 -15.61
N ALA A 284 -23.05 17.40 -15.96
CA ALA A 284 -24.11 17.04 -15.01
C ALA A 284 -23.84 15.70 -14.31
N TYR A 285 -23.33 14.69 -15.03
CA TYR A 285 -22.96 13.39 -14.45
C TYR A 285 -21.80 13.52 -13.45
N MET A 286 -20.74 14.26 -13.80
CA MET A 286 -19.61 14.48 -12.88
C MET A 286 -20.04 15.27 -11.65
N THR A 287 -20.83 16.34 -11.84
CA THR A 287 -21.38 17.12 -10.72
C THR A 287 -22.30 16.30 -9.83
N LYS A 288 -23.17 15.47 -10.41
CA LYS A 288 -24.01 14.54 -9.62
C LYS A 288 -23.16 13.56 -8.83
N SER A 289 -22.12 12.99 -9.45
CA SER A 289 -21.21 12.05 -8.78
C SER A 289 -20.46 12.69 -7.62
N ARG A 290 -19.95 13.92 -7.80
CA ARG A 290 -19.34 14.72 -6.72
C ARG A 290 -20.34 15.03 -5.60
N LEU A 291 -21.56 15.45 -5.93
CA LEU A 291 -22.61 15.73 -4.93
C LEU A 291 -23.01 14.49 -4.14
N ASP A 292 -23.00 13.31 -4.77
CA ASP A 292 -23.27 12.05 -4.09
C ASP A 292 -22.14 11.67 -3.13
N GLU A 293 -20.88 11.95 -3.48
CA GLU A 293 -19.72 11.81 -2.58
C GLU A 293 -19.75 12.84 -1.44
N ASP A 294 -20.01 14.12 -1.73
CA ASP A 294 -20.18 15.17 -0.71
C ASP A 294 -21.29 14.78 0.28
N ALA A 295 -22.40 14.23 -0.23
CA ALA A 295 -23.50 13.76 0.61
C ALA A 295 -23.13 12.51 1.42
N LYS A 296 -22.23 11.66 0.92
CA LYS A 296 -21.68 10.51 1.66
C LYS A 296 -20.79 10.99 2.80
N LEU A 297 -19.86 11.90 2.52
CA LEU A 297 -18.99 12.50 3.53
C LEU A 297 -19.79 13.25 4.61
N ALA A 298 -20.82 14.00 4.20
CA ALA A 298 -21.70 14.71 5.13
C ALA A 298 -22.57 13.80 6.02
N ARG A 299 -22.65 12.49 5.75
CA ARG A 299 -23.34 11.51 6.59
C ARG A 299 -22.44 10.89 7.67
N LEU A 300 -21.12 11.03 7.55
CA LEU A 300 -20.18 10.55 8.56
C LEU A 300 -20.35 11.37 9.85
N ASP A 301 -20.18 10.73 10.99
CA ASP A 301 -20.16 11.38 12.30
C ASP A 301 -18.77 11.99 12.53
N PRO A 302 -18.64 13.33 12.63
CA PRO A 302 -17.33 13.96 12.84
C PRO A 302 -16.60 13.46 14.09
N GLU A 303 -17.33 13.09 15.16
CA GLU A 303 -16.69 12.54 16.36
C GLU A 303 -16.17 11.11 16.12
N SER A 304 -16.86 10.31 15.30
CA SER A 304 -16.42 8.98 14.88
C SER A 304 -15.18 9.05 13.99
N VAL A 305 -15.15 10.00 13.04
CA VAL A 305 -13.98 10.28 12.20
C VAL A 305 -12.77 10.69 13.04
N GLU A 306 -12.92 11.59 14.01
CA GLU A 306 -11.83 12.04 14.89
C GLU A 306 -11.28 10.87 15.75
N ARG A 307 -12.16 10.04 16.31
CA ARG A 307 -11.74 8.83 17.04
C ARG A 307 -11.08 7.81 16.11
N GLY A 308 -11.60 7.64 14.90
CA GLY A 308 -11.06 6.75 13.88
C GLY A 308 -9.67 7.16 13.42
N GLU A 309 -9.41 8.46 13.28
CA GLU A 309 -8.08 9.00 13.00
C GLU A 309 -7.09 8.61 14.09
N TYR A 310 -7.46 8.83 15.35
CA TYR A 310 -6.66 8.43 16.51
C TYR A 310 -6.35 6.92 16.51
N LEU A 311 -7.36 6.10 16.23
CA LEU A 311 -7.22 4.64 16.17
C LEU A 311 -6.37 4.18 14.97
N ALA A 312 -6.46 4.85 13.82
CA ALA A 312 -5.66 4.52 12.63
C ALA A 312 -4.18 4.84 12.85
N HIS A 313 -3.88 5.91 13.59
CA HIS A 313 -2.53 6.20 14.06
C HIS A 313 -2.07 5.18 15.09
N ALA A 314 -2.88 4.88 16.13
CA ALA A 314 -2.54 3.84 17.12
C ALA A 314 -2.33 2.45 16.48
N GLY A 315 -3.06 2.15 15.40
CA GLY A 315 -2.97 0.93 14.60
C GLY A 315 -1.76 0.86 13.67
N ASP A 316 -1.01 1.97 13.53
CA ASP A 316 0.09 2.15 12.59
C ASP A 316 -0.30 1.96 11.12
N CYS A 317 -1.57 2.24 10.78
CA CYS A 317 -2.11 2.02 9.44
C CYS A 317 -1.35 2.81 8.38
N VAL A 318 -1.05 4.09 8.66
CA VAL A 318 -0.38 4.99 7.71
C VAL A 318 1.07 4.56 7.44
N ALA A 319 1.80 4.05 8.44
CA ALA A 319 3.19 3.63 8.26
C ALA A 319 3.28 2.41 7.34
N CYS A 320 2.36 1.45 7.50
CA CYS A 320 2.33 0.26 6.66
C CYS A 320 1.74 0.52 5.27
N HIS A 321 0.70 1.36 5.20
CA HIS A 321 -0.05 1.63 3.96
C HIS A 321 0.42 2.90 3.25
N SER A 322 1.66 3.33 3.42
CA SER A 322 2.24 4.43 2.61
C SER A 322 3.66 4.07 2.17
N ALA A 323 4.01 4.36 0.92
CA ALA A 323 5.40 4.31 0.49
C ALA A 323 6.20 5.48 1.09
N GLU A 324 7.53 5.39 1.13
CA GLU A 324 8.38 6.51 1.58
C GLU A 324 8.13 7.79 0.75
N GLY A 325 7.75 8.87 1.44
CA GLY A 325 7.30 10.13 0.85
C GLY A 325 6.04 10.06 -0.03
N GLY A 326 5.41 8.88 -0.12
CA GLY A 326 4.21 8.63 -0.92
C GLY A 326 2.96 9.28 -0.35
N GLU A 327 1.87 9.20 -1.11
CA GLU A 327 0.55 9.62 -0.64
C GLU A 327 0.11 8.74 0.55
N PRO A 328 -0.42 9.34 1.63
CA PRO A 328 -0.88 8.60 2.79
C PRO A 328 -1.91 7.52 2.41
N PHE A 329 -1.79 6.33 2.99
CA PHE A 329 -2.73 5.21 2.82
C PHE A 329 -2.81 4.60 1.40
N ALA A 330 -1.98 5.06 0.46
CA ALA A 330 -1.99 4.62 -0.94
C ALA A 330 -1.20 3.30 -1.20
N GLY A 331 -0.65 2.69 -0.17
CA GLY A 331 0.13 1.46 -0.22
C GLY A 331 1.51 1.64 -0.84
N GLY A 332 2.12 0.52 -1.24
CA GLY A 332 3.40 0.49 -1.96
C GLY A 332 4.64 0.29 -1.10
N LEU A 333 4.48 0.01 0.20
CA LEU A 333 5.56 -0.38 1.08
C LEU A 333 5.90 -1.87 0.88
N PRO A 334 7.15 -2.24 0.57
CA PRO A 334 7.59 -3.62 0.45
C PRO A 334 7.93 -4.24 1.80
N PHE A 335 7.43 -5.45 2.04
CA PHE A 335 7.78 -6.33 3.14
C PHE A 335 8.54 -7.54 2.60
N VAL A 336 9.84 -7.62 2.89
CA VAL A 336 10.69 -8.73 2.45
C VAL A 336 10.57 -9.88 3.44
N THR A 337 10.01 -11.00 2.99
CA THR A 337 9.85 -12.20 3.81
C THR A 337 10.76 -13.32 3.30
N PRO A 338 11.02 -14.37 4.10
CA PRO A 338 11.72 -15.57 3.64
C PRO A 338 11.06 -16.27 2.44
N PHE A 339 9.80 -15.93 2.11
CA PHE A 339 9.02 -16.54 1.04
C PHE A 339 8.80 -15.61 -0.16
N GLY A 340 9.42 -14.44 -0.18
CA GLY A 340 9.24 -13.41 -1.20
C GLY A 340 8.76 -12.08 -0.64
N THR A 341 8.44 -11.14 -1.52
CA THR A 341 8.07 -9.77 -1.15
C THR A 341 6.57 -9.56 -1.24
N ILE A 342 5.99 -9.00 -0.18
CA ILE A 342 4.58 -8.56 -0.11
C ILE A 342 4.58 -7.04 -0.18
N TYR A 343 3.62 -6.44 -0.88
CA TYR A 343 3.46 -4.99 -0.92
C TYR A 343 2.17 -4.59 -0.19
N SER A 344 2.21 -3.49 0.57
CA SER A 344 1.00 -2.92 1.16
C SER A 344 0.06 -2.39 0.08
N THR A 345 -1.23 -2.48 0.37
CA THR A 345 -2.30 -2.06 -0.55
C THR A 345 -2.74 -0.63 -0.28
N ASN A 346 -3.27 0.04 -1.29
CA ASN A 346 -4.04 1.25 -1.18
C ASN A 346 -5.34 0.97 -0.42
N ILE A 347 -5.52 1.64 0.71
CA ILE A 347 -6.71 1.54 1.58
C ILE A 347 -7.51 2.85 1.63
N THR A 348 -7.27 3.75 0.67
CA THR A 348 -8.11 4.94 0.46
C THR A 348 -9.48 4.57 -0.10
N PRO A 349 -10.51 5.44 -0.03
CA PRO A 349 -11.84 5.17 -0.56
C PRO A 349 -11.92 5.26 -2.09
N HIS A 350 -10.78 5.18 -2.80
CA HIS A 350 -10.77 5.03 -4.24
C HIS A 350 -11.43 3.69 -4.63
N THR A 351 -12.45 3.74 -5.49
CA THR A 351 -13.33 2.58 -5.76
C THR A 351 -12.64 1.43 -6.49
N THR A 352 -11.70 1.72 -7.39
CA THR A 352 -11.06 0.68 -8.23
C THR A 352 -9.66 0.33 -7.76
N GLU A 353 -8.87 1.33 -7.40
CA GLU A 353 -7.50 1.13 -6.91
C GLU A 353 -7.39 0.94 -5.38
N GLY A 354 -8.39 1.35 -4.58
CA GLY A 354 -8.42 1.25 -3.12
C GLY A 354 -9.59 0.40 -2.57
N ILE A 355 -10.11 0.76 -1.39
CA ILE A 355 -11.22 0.04 -0.71
C ILE A 355 -12.60 0.70 -0.89
N GLY A 356 -12.77 1.61 -1.86
CA GLY A 356 -14.02 2.35 -2.03
C GLY A 356 -15.25 1.51 -2.37
N LEU A 357 -15.08 0.23 -2.75
CA LEU A 357 -16.17 -0.74 -2.97
C LEU A 357 -16.43 -1.66 -1.77
N TYR A 358 -15.69 -1.53 -0.68
CA TYR A 358 -15.91 -2.31 0.52
C TYR A 358 -17.22 -1.87 1.19
N SER A 359 -17.95 -2.80 1.79
CA SER A 359 -18.88 -2.47 2.86
C SER A 359 -18.15 -2.46 4.21
N PHE A 360 -18.83 -2.02 5.27
CA PHE A 360 -18.29 -2.14 6.62
C PHE A 360 -17.91 -3.59 6.95
N GLU A 361 -18.74 -4.55 6.56
CA GLU A 361 -18.49 -5.98 6.79
C GLU A 361 -17.30 -6.51 5.98
N ASP A 362 -17.05 -5.99 4.77
CA ASP A 362 -15.85 -6.34 4.01
C ASP A 362 -14.59 -5.77 4.67
N PHE A 363 -14.67 -4.56 5.22
CA PHE A 363 -13.58 -3.93 5.97
C PHE A 363 -13.27 -4.69 7.27
N GLU A 364 -14.31 -4.97 8.06
CA GLU A 364 -14.20 -5.79 9.28
C GLU A 364 -13.63 -7.18 8.97
N ALA A 365 -14.13 -7.87 7.95
CA ALA A 365 -13.59 -9.18 7.56
C ALA A 365 -12.13 -9.12 7.09
N ALA A 366 -11.69 -8.01 6.50
CA ALA A 366 -10.28 -7.83 6.16
C ALA A 366 -9.42 -7.64 7.42
N LEU A 367 -9.89 -6.85 8.39
CA LEU A 367 -9.15 -6.55 9.62
C LEU A 367 -9.17 -7.70 10.63
N VAL A 368 -10.25 -8.48 10.71
CA VAL A 368 -10.45 -9.49 11.76
C VAL A 368 -10.26 -10.90 11.23
N ASP A 369 -10.82 -11.22 10.05
CA ASP A 369 -10.76 -12.59 9.49
C ASP A 369 -9.59 -12.79 8.51
N GLY A 370 -8.85 -11.73 8.18
CA GLY A 370 -7.83 -11.73 7.13
C GLY A 370 -8.43 -12.05 5.76
N LYS A 371 -9.66 -11.62 5.47
CA LYS A 371 -10.38 -11.92 4.22
C LYS A 371 -10.63 -10.64 3.42
N GLY A 372 -9.77 -10.37 2.44
CA GLY A 372 -9.99 -9.29 1.47
C GLY A 372 -10.91 -9.70 0.31
N GLN A 373 -11.36 -8.72 -0.47
CA GLN A 373 -12.22 -8.96 -1.66
C GLN A 373 -11.53 -9.81 -2.75
N HIS A 374 -10.19 -9.81 -2.77
CA HIS A 374 -9.38 -10.57 -3.74
C HIS A 374 -8.80 -11.88 -3.18
N GLY A 375 -9.25 -12.31 -2.00
CA GLY A 375 -8.80 -13.53 -1.32
C GLY A 375 -8.22 -13.27 0.07
N TYR A 376 -7.74 -14.32 0.71
CA TYR A 376 -7.17 -14.25 2.06
C TYR A 376 -5.87 -13.42 2.08
N LEU A 377 -5.73 -12.60 3.12
CA LEU A 377 -4.58 -11.74 3.37
C LEU A 377 -3.43 -12.56 3.94
N TYR A 378 -2.20 -12.14 3.62
CA TYR A 378 -1.03 -12.70 4.28
C TYR A 378 -0.99 -12.16 5.72
N PRO A 379 -0.55 -12.96 6.71
CA PRO A 379 -0.41 -12.53 8.11
C PRO A 379 0.76 -11.56 8.33
N ALA A 380 1.17 -10.84 7.28
CA ALA A 380 1.90 -9.57 7.39
C ALA A 380 0.95 -8.42 7.74
N MET A 381 -0.32 -8.52 7.33
CA MET A 381 -1.39 -7.71 7.91
C MET A 381 -1.74 -8.34 9.27
N PRO A 382 -1.69 -7.59 10.39
CA PRO A 382 -1.81 -8.15 11.74
C PRO A 382 -3.27 -8.42 12.14
N TYR A 383 -4.05 -9.08 11.27
CA TYR A 383 -5.47 -9.39 11.54
C TYR A 383 -5.65 -10.31 12.74
N THR A 384 -4.63 -11.13 13.05
CA THR A 384 -4.57 -11.95 14.27
C THR A 384 -4.48 -11.14 15.56
N SER A 385 -4.10 -9.86 15.47
CA SER A 385 -4.08 -8.93 16.59
C SER A 385 -5.29 -7.99 16.55
N TYR A 386 -5.63 -7.46 15.37
CA TYR A 386 -6.79 -6.58 15.20
C TYR A 386 -8.15 -7.23 15.48
N GLN A 387 -8.25 -8.56 15.52
CA GLN A 387 -9.45 -9.26 16.00
C GLN A 387 -9.89 -8.88 17.42
N TYR A 388 -9.03 -8.23 18.22
CA TYR A 388 -9.36 -7.76 19.56
C TYR A 388 -9.93 -6.34 19.60
N VAL A 389 -9.95 -5.63 18.47
CA VAL A 389 -10.58 -4.30 18.35
C VAL A 389 -12.07 -4.43 18.59
N ASN A 390 -12.64 -3.56 19.42
CA ASN A 390 -14.06 -3.60 19.73
C ASN A 390 -14.90 -3.01 18.57
N ASP A 391 -16.19 -3.38 18.51
CA ASP A 391 -17.09 -2.99 17.42
C ASP A 391 -17.17 -1.46 17.19
N GLN A 392 -17.12 -0.65 18.26
CA GLN A 392 -17.21 0.81 18.13
C GLN A 392 -15.93 1.37 17.49
N ASP A 393 -14.77 0.93 17.95
CA ASP A 393 -13.48 1.35 17.40
C ASP A 393 -13.32 0.87 15.95
N MET A 394 -13.84 -0.32 15.60
CA MET A 394 -13.90 -0.81 14.23
C MET A 394 -14.75 0.09 13.33
N HIS A 395 -15.90 0.55 13.83
CA HIS A 395 -16.77 1.49 13.11
C HIS A 395 -16.14 2.87 12.97
N ASP A 396 -15.50 3.38 14.01
CA ASP A 396 -14.79 4.67 13.99
C ASP A 396 -13.63 4.63 12.97
N LEU A 397 -12.83 3.55 12.95
CA LEU A 397 -11.81 3.31 11.92
C LEU A 397 -12.40 3.32 10.51
N TRP A 398 -13.53 2.66 10.31
CA TRP A 398 -14.22 2.64 9.02
C TRP A 398 -14.66 4.04 8.59
N GLU A 399 -15.27 4.82 9.47
CA GLU A 399 -15.69 6.19 9.15
C GLU A 399 -14.50 7.07 8.77
N TYR A 400 -13.38 6.97 9.49
CA TYR A 400 -12.16 7.70 9.14
C TYR A 400 -11.62 7.28 7.77
N MET A 401 -11.52 5.98 7.49
CA MET A 401 -11.08 5.47 6.17
C MET A 401 -12.00 5.90 5.03
N GLN A 402 -13.28 6.17 5.30
CA GLN A 402 -14.21 6.72 4.31
C GLN A 402 -14.10 8.24 4.14
N SER A 403 -13.48 8.94 5.09
CA SER A 403 -13.35 10.40 5.10
C SER A 403 -12.09 10.91 4.41
N ILE A 404 -11.05 10.08 4.28
CA ILE A 404 -9.77 10.46 3.68
C ILE A 404 -9.85 10.58 2.15
N ASP A 405 -8.86 11.26 1.57
CA ASP A 405 -8.78 11.46 0.13
C ASP A 405 -8.62 10.15 -0.65
N ALA A 406 -9.32 10.04 -1.77
CA ALA A 406 -9.23 8.90 -2.67
C ALA A 406 -7.97 9.02 -3.57
N VAL A 407 -6.98 8.14 -3.35
CA VAL A 407 -5.74 8.15 -4.14
C VAL A 407 -5.81 7.12 -5.27
N SER A 408 -5.50 7.54 -6.49
CA SER A 408 -5.62 6.73 -7.70
C SER A 408 -4.36 5.89 -8.02
N ARG A 409 -3.68 5.43 -6.96
CA ARG A 409 -2.48 4.59 -7.02
C ARG A 409 -2.87 3.11 -7.08
N GLN A 410 -2.42 2.42 -8.13
CA GLN A 410 -2.61 0.99 -8.30
C GLN A 410 -1.73 0.19 -7.32
N ASN A 411 -2.28 -0.92 -6.81
CA ASN A 411 -1.54 -1.86 -5.97
C ASN A 411 -0.44 -2.62 -6.73
N ASP A 412 0.73 -2.73 -6.10
CA ASP A 412 1.83 -3.55 -6.60
C ASP A 412 1.53 -5.04 -6.46
N GLN A 413 2.06 -5.84 -7.39
CA GLN A 413 1.89 -7.29 -7.33
C GLN A 413 2.90 -7.94 -6.38
N ASN A 414 2.40 -8.75 -5.45
CA ASN A 414 3.25 -9.55 -4.57
C ASN A 414 4.13 -10.53 -5.36
N GLN A 415 5.37 -10.66 -4.92
CA GLN A 415 6.38 -11.54 -5.51
C GLN A 415 6.66 -12.71 -4.57
N MET A 416 5.67 -13.60 -4.43
CA MET A 416 5.75 -14.76 -3.52
C MET A 416 6.19 -16.02 -4.27
N MET A 417 7.02 -16.84 -3.62
CA MET A 417 7.45 -18.13 -4.18
C MET A 417 6.33 -19.18 -4.14
N PHE A 418 6.42 -20.22 -4.96
CA PHE A 418 5.52 -21.37 -4.80
C PHE A 418 5.91 -22.18 -3.55
N PRO A 419 4.96 -22.62 -2.70
CA PRO A 419 3.50 -22.48 -2.83
C PRO A 419 2.88 -21.27 -2.09
N SER A 420 3.67 -20.38 -1.46
CA SER A 420 3.15 -19.24 -0.71
C SER A 420 2.36 -18.24 -1.55
N ASN A 421 2.51 -18.25 -2.88
CA ASN A 421 1.69 -17.49 -3.81
C ASN A 421 0.22 -17.96 -3.93
N ILE A 422 -0.14 -19.15 -3.41
CA ILE A 422 -1.51 -19.67 -3.46
C ILE A 422 -2.32 -19.15 -2.27
N ARG A 423 -3.13 -18.11 -2.49
CA ARG A 423 -3.94 -17.44 -1.45
C ARG A 423 -4.87 -18.39 -0.68
N LEU A 424 -5.41 -19.44 -1.31
CA LEU A 424 -6.26 -20.42 -0.61
C LEU A 424 -5.51 -21.19 0.50
N GLY A 425 -4.19 -21.31 0.40
CA GLY A 425 -3.37 -21.92 1.47
C GLY A 425 -3.47 -21.15 2.79
N LEU A 426 -3.74 -19.84 2.74
CA LEU A 426 -3.87 -18.99 3.93
C LEU A 426 -5.15 -19.30 4.73
N LEU A 427 -6.20 -19.82 4.10
CA LEU A 427 -7.34 -20.37 4.85
C LEU A 427 -6.90 -21.56 5.71
N GLY A 428 -6.08 -22.46 5.14
CA GLY A 428 -5.51 -23.57 5.89
C GLY A 428 -4.61 -23.09 7.03
N TRP A 429 -3.86 -22.00 6.82
CA TRP A 429 -3.07 -21.35 7.85
C TRP A 429 -3.95 -20.80 8.98
N ASN A 430 -5.01 -20.05 8.65
CA ASN A 430 -5.95 -19.50 9.65
C ASN A 430 -6.57 -20.61 10.50
N ILE A 431 -7.03 -21.71 9.89
CA ILE A 431 -7.63 -22.85 10.61
C ILE A 431 -6.67 -23.45 11.64
N VAL A 432 -5.35 -23.42 11.39
CA VAL A 432 -4.35 -24.05 12.25
C VAL A 432 -3.77 -23.09 13.28
N PHE A 433 -3.56 -21.82 12.92
CA PHE A 433 -2.74 -20.89 13.69
C PHE A 433 -3.46 -19.65 14.22
N MET A 434 -4.64 -19.31 13.69
CA MET A 434 -5.40 -18.16 14.20
C MET A 434 -6.12 -18.58 15.48
N ASP A 435 -5.80 -17.92 16.59
CA ASP A 435 -6.57 -18.04 17.84
C ASP A 435 -7.81 -17.17 17.71
N THR A 436 -9.00 -17.77 17.81
CA THR A 436 -10.28 -17.06 17.73
C THR A 436 -10.92 -16.83 19.10
N ALA A 437 -10.18 -17.03 20.19
CA ALA A 437 -10.66 -16.74 21.53
C ALA A 437 -10.69 -15.23 21.79
N GLU A 438 -11.71 -14.77 22.52
CA GLU A 438 -11.78 -13.38 22.99
C GLU A 438 -10.62 -13.03 23.92
N LEU A 439 -10.26 -11.74 23.96
CA LEU A 439 -9.19 -11.26 24.83
C LEU A 439 -9.58 -11.41 26.31
N GLU A 440 -8.79 -12.19 27.05
CA GLU A 440 -9.05 -12.44 28.48
C GLU A 440 -8.60 -11.25 29.34
N TYR A 441 -9.54 -10.52 29.95
CA TYR A 441 -9.23 -9.37 30.81
C TYR A 441 -9.12 -9.70 32.32
N THR A 442 -8.98 -10.98 32.64
CA THR A 442 -8.73 -11.44 34.02
C THR A 442 -7.25 -11.74 34.15
N PRO A 443 -6.53 -11.12 35.11
CA PRO A 443 -5.11 -11.40 35.27
C PRO A 443 -4.90 -12.82 35.79
N PRO A 444 -3.78 -13.49 35.43
CA PRO A 444 -3.38 -14.74 36.05
C PRO A 444 -3.32 -14.61 37.58
N ALA A 445 -3.70 -15.68 38.29
CA ALA A 445 -3.74 -15.67 39.76
C ALA A 445 -2.37 -15.35 40.40
N GLU A 446 -1.29 -15.67 39.69
CA GLU A 446 0.09 -15.38 40.10
C GLU A 446 0.45 -13.89 40.01
N LEU A 447 -0.27 -13.11 39.19
CA LEU A 447 -0.04 -11.68 38.96
C LEU A 447 -1.09 -10.77 39.64
N GLU A 448 -2.24 -11.32 40.03
CA GLU A 448 -3.38 -10.57 40.60
C GLU A 448 -2.96 -9.67 41.77
N SER A 449 -2.06 -10.13 42.64
CA SER A 449 -1.58 -9.33 43.79
C SER A 449 -0.61 -8.19 43.42
N ASN A 450 -0.05 -8.21 42.21
CA ASN A 450 0.93 -7.24 41.76
C ASN A 450 0.28 -6.14 40.91
N ILE A 451 -0.91 -6.37 40.37
CA ILE A 451 -1.66 -5.39 39.56
C ILE A 451 -2.43 -4.47 40.50
N ASP A 452 -1.85 -3.31 40.77
CA ASP A 452 -2.46 -2.27 41.61
C ASP A 452 -3.61 -1.52 40.91
N ASP A 453 -3.55 -1.36 39.59
CA ASP A 453 -4.55 -0.68 38.77
C ASP A 453 -5.04 -1.59 37.63
N ILE A 454 -6.13 -2.30 37.91
CA ILE A 454 -6.71 -3.25 36.96
C ILE A 454 -7.27 -2.59 35.70
N ASP A 455 -7.79 -1.37 35.80
CA ASP A 455 -8.40 -0.70 34.64
C ASP A 455 -7.30 -0.19 33.70
N LYS A 456 -6.20 0.35 34.25
CA LYS A 456 -5.00 0.68 33.47
C LYS A 456 -4.37 -0.55 32.82
N TRP A 457 -4.29 -1.68 33.53
CA TRP A 457 -3.78 -2.95 32.96
C TRP A 457 -4.65 -3.43 31.79
N LYS A 458 -5.98 -3.38 31.91
CA LYS A 458 -6.90 -3.78 30.83
C LYS A 458 -6.77 -2.87 29.61
N LYS A 459 -6.68 -1.56 29.83
CA LYS A 459 -6.47 -0.57 28.76
C LYS A 459 -5.15 -0.82 28.03
N GLY A 460 -4.07 -1.02 28.77
CA GLY A 460 -2.77 -1.37 28.22
C GLY A 460 -2.79 -2.67 27.43
N LYS A 461 -3.46 -3.70 27.95
CA LYS A 461 -3.65 -4.98 27.26
C LYS A 461 -4.38 -4.81 25.93
N TYR A 462 -5.45 -4.02 25.91
CA TYR A 462 -6.19 -3.72 24.68
C TYR A 462 -5.30 -3.09 23.61
N TRP A 463 -4.54 -2.05 23.98
CA TRP A 463 -3.61 -1.41 23.05
C TRP A 463 -2.50 -2.34 22.59
N VAL A 464 -1.82 -3.03 23.50
CA VAL A 464 -0.65 -3.86 23.17
C VAL A 464 -1.02 -5.12 22.37
N ALA A 465 -2.17 -5.75 22.66
CA ALA A 465 -2.61 -6.96 21.96
C ALA A 465 -3.42 -6.65 20.69
N GLY A 466 -4.14 -5.53 20.65
CA GLY A 466 -4.97 -5.09 19.54
C GLY A 466 -4.21 -4.19 18.56
N LEU A 467 -4.56 -2.90 18.54
CA LEU A 467 -4.06 -1.94 17.54
C LEU A 467 -2.55 -1.71 17.59
N GLY A 468 -1.92 -1.76 18.76
CA GLY A 468 -0.46 -1.65 18.88
C GLY A 468 0.29 -2.93 18.51
N HIS A 469 -0.41 -4.07 18.38
CA HIS A 469 0.07 -5.37 17.86
C HIS A 469 1.51 -5.75 18.22
N CYS A 470 1.97 -5.42 19.43
CA CYS A 470 3.40 -5.45 19.76
C CYS A 470 3.98 -6.88 19.67
N SER A 471 3.11 -7.88 19.82
CA SER A 471 3.45 -9.30 19.72
C SER A 471 3.89 -9.69 18.32
N GLU A 472 3.43 -9.01 17.27
CA GLU A 472 3.74 -9.33 15.87
C GLU A 472 5.22 -9.12 15.55
N CYS A 473 5.83 -8.11 16.17
CA CYS A 473 7.27 -7.84 16.04
C CYS A 473 8.09 -8.50 17.14
N HIS A 474 7.62 -8.47 18.38
CA HIS A 474 8.42 -8.87 19.54
C HIS A 474 8.24 -10.32 19.97
N THR A 475 7.57 -11.19 19.20
CA THR A 475 7.40 -12.61 19.54
C THR A 475 8.07 -13.51 18.50
N PRO A 476 8.81 -14.55 18.90
CA PRO A 476 9.39 -15.50 17.97
C PRO A 476 8.33 -16.15 17.08
N ARG A 477 8.66 -16.36 15.81
CA ARG A 477 7.78 -17.05 14.85
C ARG A 477 8.22 -18.49 14.58
N ASN A 478 7.25 -19.37 14.35
CA ASN A 478 7.53 -20.75 13.92
C ASN A 478 7.85 -20.82 12.41
N ILE A 479 8.13 -22.01 11.88
CA ILE A 479 8.49 -22.19 10.46
C ILE A 479 7.37 -21.77 9.48
N ALA A 480 6.12 -21.72 9.93
CA ALA A 480 4.96 -21.24 9.17
C ALA A 480 4.68 -19.74 9.38
N GLN A 481 5.59 -19.01 10.03
CA GLN A 481 5.48 -17.59 10.38
C GLN A 481 4.36 -17.25 11.36
N ALA A 482 3.77 -18.22 12.06
CA ALA A 482 2.84 -17.94 13.15
C ALA A 482 3.60 -17.62 14.45
N LEU A 483 3.02 -16.75 15.29
CA LEU A 483 3.58 -16.38 16.59
C LEU A 483 3.65 -17.60 17.52
N ASP A 484 4.76 -17.70 18.27
CA ASP A 484 4.91 -18.66 19.36
C ASP A 484 4.44 -18.03 20.68
N THR A 485 3.15 -18.22 20.99
CA THR A 485 2.48 -17.59 22.14
C THR A 485 3.00 -18.06 23.50
N ASP A 486 3.73 -19.18 23.57
CA ASP A 486 4.44 -19.61 24.78
C ASP A 486 5.70 -18.78 25.05
N ARG A 487 6.18 -18.04 24.04
CA ARG A 487 7.34 -17.15 24.10
C ARG A 487 6.97 -15.71 23.74
N ILE A 488 5.75 -15.29 24.06
CA ILE A 488 5.26 -13.94 23.78
C ILE A 488 6.26 -12.88 24.28
N PHE A 489 6.52 -11.88 23.44
CA PHE A 489 7.44 -10.77 23.72
C PHE A 489 8.94 -11.12 23.88
N GLN A 490 9.37 -12.36 23.60
CA GLN A 490 10.78 -12.77 23.75
C GLN A 490 11.70 -12.40 22.58
N GLY A 491 11.26 -11.51 21.69
CA GLY A 491 11.99 -10.94 20.57
C GLY A 491 11.92 -11.75 19.28
N ASN A 492 12.26 -11.12 18.15
CA ASN A 492 12.30 -11.75 16.83
C ASN A 492 13.20 -10.97 15.85
N LEU A 493 13.80 -11.66 14.89
CA LEU A 493 14.62 -11.01 13.85
C LEU A 493 13.74 -10.51 12.69
N ILE A 494 13.79 -9.21 12.40
CA ILE A 494 13.01 -8.50 11.37
C ILE A 494 13.93 -7.50 10.66
N ASP A 495 14.00 -7.56 9.33
CA ASP A 495 14.81 -6.64 8.50
C ASP A 495 16.27 -6.47 8.96
N GLY A 496 16.87 -7.56 9.41
CA GLY A 496 18.25 -7.58 9.91
C GLY A 496 18.45 -6.97 11.30
N TRP A 497 17.38 -6.54 11.97
CA TRP A 497 17.35 -6.08 13.35
C TRP A 497 16.65 -7.09 14.25
N ASN A 498 17.08 -7.20 15.50
CA ASN A 498 16.30 -7.94 16.49
C ASN A 498 15.27 -7.00 17.10
N ALA A 499 13.97 -7.22 16.88
CA ALA A 499 12.93 -6.62 17.71
C ALA A 499 13.13 -7.17 19.13
N PRO A 500 13.57 -6.34 20.09
CA PRO A 500 14.14 -6.83 21.34
C PRO A 500 13.13 -7.61 22.18
N ASN A 501 13.62 -8.38 23.14
CA ASN A 501 12.77 -8.99 24.15
C ASN A 501 12.16 -7.89 25.04
N ILE A 502 10.84 -7.73 24.97
CA ILE A 502 10.04 -6.78 25.78
C ILE A 502 9.16 -7.51 26.80
N SER A 503 9.47 -8.77 27.11
CA SER A 503 8.80 -9.49 28.20
C SER A 503 8.97 -8.72 29.52
N ALA A 504 7.96 -8.84 30.40
CA ALA A 504 7.97 -8.21 31.72
C ALA A 504 9.25 -8.59 32.49
N ASN A 505 9.73 -9.82 32.33
CA ASN A 505 10.97 -10.29 32.93
C ASN A 505 12.20 -9.53 32.41
N GLU A 506 12.36 -9.40 31.08
CA GLU A 506 13.52 -8.69 30.52
C GLU A 506 13.46 -7.19 30.84
N LEU A 507 12.30 -6.56 30.73
CA LEU A 507 12.10 -5.16 31.12
C LEU A 507 12.45 -4.92 32.59
N PHE A 508 12.04 -5.81 33.50
CA PHE A 508 12.38 -5.74 34.92
C PHE A 508 13.89 -5.93 35.19
N VAL A 509 14.52 -6.89 34.52
CA VAL A 509 15.96 -7.16 34.64
C VAL A 509 16.76 -5.98 34.10
N ASP A 510 16.37 -5.41 32.97
CA ASP A 510 17.00 -4.23 32.37
C ASP A 510 16.65 -2.93 33.11
N GLY A 511 15.78 -3.00 34.12
CA GLY A 511 15.45 -1.91 35.02
C GLY A 511 14.66 -0.79 34.36
N TRP A 512 13.77 -1.15 33.43
CA TRP A 512 12.74 -0.26 32.93
C TRP A 512 11.69 -0.01 34.02
N ASP A 513 11.15 1.19 34.02
CA ASP A 513 10.00 1.58 34.82
C ASP A 513 8.97 2.27 33.93
N GLU A 514 7.81 2.59 34.50
CA GLU A 514 6.70 3.13 33.72
C GLU A 514 7.07 4.48 33.06
N SER A 515 7.82 5.34 33.76
CA SER A 515 8.21 6.65 33.21
C SER A 515 9.16 6.48 32.04
N THR A 516 10.21 5.70 32.21
CA THR A 516 11.28 5.52 31.21
C THR A 516 10.78 4.78 29.98
N LEU A 517 9.88 3.80 30.16
CA LEU A 517 9.25 3.10 29.04
C LEU A 517 8.23 4.00 28.33
N SER A 518 7.42 4.75 29.06
CA SER A 518 6.44 5.67 28.45
C SER A 518 7.11 6.81 27.69
N ASP A 519 8.20 7.37 28.22
CA ASP A 519 8.99 8.38 27.53
C ASP A 519 9.59 7.82 26.23
N PHE A 520 10.14 6.60 26.28
CA PHE A 520 10.69 5.93 25.10
C PHE A 520 9.61 5.68 24.04
N LEU A 521 8.45 5.14 24.42
CA LEU A 521 7.36 4.85 23.48
C LEU A 521 6.75 6.13 22.89
N HIS A 522 6.56 7.18 23.69
CA HIS A 522 5.91 8.42 23.24
C HIS A 522 6.84 9.34 22.45
N THR A 523 8.13 9.39 22.80
CA THR A 523 9.07 10.39 22.24
C THR A 523 10.21 9.77 21.46
N GLY A 524 10.34 8.45 21.49
CA GLY A 524 11.49 7.73 20.94
C GLY A 524 12.76 7.91 21.77
N HIS A 525 12.67 8.50 22.96
CA HIS A 525 13.82 8.83 23.80
C HIS A 525 13.53 8.59 25.29
N SER A 526 14.51 8.02 25.99
CA SER A 526 14.51 7.96 27.46
C SER A 526 15.94 7.92 28.00
N ASP A 527 16.09 7.80 29.32
CA ASP A 527 17.40 7.53 29.94
C ASP A 527 17.95 6.13 29.61
N LYS A 528 17.14 5.27 28.99
CA LYS A 528 17.50 3.96 28.46
C LYS A 528 17.93 3.98 26.99
N GLY A 529 17.95 5.13 26.32
CA GLY A 529 18.41 5.26 24.95
C GLY A 529 17.37 5.88 24.01
N SER A 530 17.44 5.53 22.73
CA SER A 530 16.57 6.09 21.70
C SER A 530 16.14 5.02 20.70
N ALA A 531 14.93 5.17 20.17
CA ALA A 531 14.37 4.29 19.15
C ALA A 531 15.13 4.44 17.82
N PHE A 532 15.30 3.33 17.11
CA PHE A 532 15.95 3.28 15.81
C PHE A 532 15.32 2.17 14.95
N ALA A 533 15.63 2.18 13.65
CA ALA A 533 15.03 1.26 12.67
C ALA A 533 13.49 1.28 12.73
N GLY A 534 12.81 0.16 12.52
CA GLY A 534 11.35 0.11 12.49
C GLY A 534 10.67 0.63 13.77
N MET A 535 11.35 0.61 14.93
CA MET A 535 10.79 1.20 16.16
C MET A 535 10.73 2.74 16.06
N ALA A 536 11.66 3.38 15.34
CA ALA A 536 11.57 4.81 15.08
C ALA A 536 10.35 5.14 14.21
N ASP A 537 10.07 4.33 13.19
CA ASP A 537 8.87 4.50 12.35
C ASP A 537 7.58 4.35 13.17
N VAL A 538 7.51 3.34 14.04
CA VAL A 538 6.38 3.13 14.95
C VAL A 538 6.19 4.32 15.89
N VAL A 539 7.27 4.86 16.46
CA VAL A 539 7.15 6.06 17.31
C VAL A 539 6.64 7.24 16.49
N LYS A 540 7.25 7.50 15.35
CA LYS A 540 6.99 8.67 14.50
C LYS A 540 5.56 8.70 13.97
N ASN A 541 5.05 7.55 13.51
CA ASN A 541 3.81 7.47 12.74
C ASN A 541 2.61 6.97 13.58
N SER A 542 2.88 6.46 14.79
CA SER A 542 1.87 5.90 15.69
C SER A 542 1.99 6.44 17.11
N LEU A 543 2.94 5.95 17.91
CA LEU A 543 2.92 6.12 19.37
C LEU A 543 3.10 7.57 19.84
N SER A 544 3.81 8.41 19.06
CA SER A 544 3.97 9.84 19.38
C SER A 544 2.68 10.66 19.18
N LEU A 545 1.72 10.12 18.42
CA LEU A 545 0.40 10.71 18.17
C LEU A 545 -0.65 10.23 19.17
N MET A 546 -0.32 9.22 19.98
CA MET A 546 -1.18 8.73 21.05
C MET A 546 -1.15 9.65 22.27
N THR A 547 -2.20 9.59 23.09
CA THR A 547 -2.19 10.31 24.37
C THR A 547 -1.19 9.69 25.32
N ARG A 548 -0.56 10.54 26.16
CA ARG A 548 0.35 10.08 27.21
C ARG A 548 -0.27 9.05 28.14
N GLU A 549 -1.56 9.18 28.47
CA GLU A 549 -2.28 8.25 29.33
C GLU A 549 -2.36 6.84 28.71
N ASP A 550 -2.60 6.75 27.40
CA ASP A 550 -2.63 5.46 26.69
C ASP A 550 -1.26 4.81 26.64
N ILE A 551 -0.21 5.57 26.33
CA ILE A 551 1.17 5.08 26.35
C ILE A 551 1.59 4.60 27.76
N GLU A 552 1.18 5.30 28.81
CA GLU A 552 1.40 4.88 30.20
C GLU A 552 0.65 3.58 30.52
N SER A 553 -0.54 3.38 29.97
CA SER A 553 -1.28 2.12 30.12
C SER A 553 -0.58 0.95 29.41
N MET A 554 -0.06 1.16 28.20
CA MET A 554 0.74 0.17 27.47
C MET A 554 2.00 -0.22 28.26
N SER A 555 2.73 0.79 28.74
CA SER A 555 3.93 0.59 29.55
C SER A 555 3.63 -0.17 30.83
N TYR A 556 2.54 0.19 31.51
CA TYR A 556 2.08 -0.50 32.72
C TYR A 556 1.77 -1.99 32.44
N TYR A 557 1.03 -2.30 31.37
CA TYR A 557 0.73 -3.68 30.99
C TYR A 557 2.00 -4.49 30.70
N LEU A 558 2.93 -3.96 29.90
CA LEU A 558 4.18 -4.62 29.54
C LEU A 558 5.06 -4.92 30.77
N LEU A 559 5.11 -3.98 31.73
CA LEU A 559 5.89 -4.14 32.96
C LEU A 559 5.27 -5.11 33.96
N MET A 560 3.93 -5.14 34.05
CA MET A 560 3.22 -6.04 34.96
C MET A 560 3.19 -7.49 34.46
N GLY A 561 3.17 -7.68 33.14
CA GLY A 561 3.10 -8.98 32.51
C GLY A 561 1.69 -9.56 32.42
N ASP A 562 1.63 -10.79 31.92
CA ASP A 562 0.41 -11.55 31.65
C ASP A 562 0.72 -13.05 31.55
N LYS A 563 -0.25 -13.87 31.12
CA LYS A 563 -0.06 -15.29 30.80
C LYS A 563 1.12 -15.47 29.85
N ASN A 564 1.99 -16.43 30.17
CA ASN A 564 3.26 -16.71 29.47
C ASN A 564 4.29 -15.55 29.46
N ASN A 565 4.00 -14.45 30.16
CA ASN A 565 4.86 -13.28 30.30
C ASN A 565 4.93 -12.83 31.76
N VAL A 566 5.70 -13.55 32.57
CA VAL A 566 5.80 -13.29 34.02
C VAL A 566 7.22 -12.94 34.42
N ILE A 567 7.38 -12.12 35.45
CA ILE A 567 8.69 -11.85 36.06
C ILE A 567 9.14 -13.11 36.82
N GLU A 568 10.33 -13.63 36.48
CA GLU A 568 10.85 -14.82 37.17
C GLU A 568 11.13 -14.51 38.65
N SER A 569 10.85 -15.46 39.54
CA SER A 569 11.07 -15.29 40.99
C SER A 569 12.53 -15.03 41.39
N ARG A 570 13.48 -15.35 40.51
CA ARG A 570 14.93 -15.12 40.68
C ARG A 570 15.44 -13.90 39.93
N ALA A 571 14.58 -13.18 39.20
CA ALA A 571 14.98 -12.02 38.43
C ALA A 571 15.51 -10.92 39.36
N VAL A 572 16.58 -10.24 38.94
CA VAL A 572 17.17 -9.13 39.67
C VAL A 572 17.48 -8.02 38.68
N THR A 573 17.05 -6.81 38.99
CA THR A 573 17.37 -5.63 38.19
C THR A 573 18.88 -5.37 38.17
N LEU A 574 19.40 -5.21 36.96
CA LEU A 574 20.79 -4.88 36.70
C LEU A 574 21.11 -3.46 37.19
N LYS A 575 22.33 -3.29 37.69
CA LYS A 575 22.83 -2.01 38.20
C LYS A 575 24.20 -1.71 37.59
N PRO A 576 24.23 -1.16 36.38
CA PRO A 576 25.47 -0.72 35.75
C PRO A 576 26.28 0.20 36.66
N THR A 577 27.57 -0.09 36.78
CA THR A 577 28.46 0.71 37.64
C THR A 577 29.08 1.88 36.90
N GLY A 578 29.05 1.85 35.56
CA GLY A 578 29.85 2.74 34.72
C GLY A 578 31.32 2.35 34.72
N PHE A 579 32.16 3.14 34.05
CA PHE A 579 33.61 2.93 34.12
C PHE A 579 34.15 3.36 35.48
N THR A 580 34.68 2.38 36.22
CA THR A 580 35.36 2.56 37.51
C THR A 580 36.87 2.70 37.29
N GLU A 581 37.64 3.01 38.35
CA GLU A 581 39.12 3.04 38.27
C GLU A 581 39.72 1.75 37.70
N ALA A 582 39.11 0.60 38.01
CA ALA A 582 39.53 -0.69 37.44
C ALA A 582 39.23 -0.79 35.95
N ALA A 583 38.07 -0.29 35.51
CA ALA A 583 37.71 -0.27 34.09
C ALA A 583 38.64 0.66 33.29
N TYR A 584 38.99 1.82 33.83
CA TYR A 584 39.93 2.76 33.21
C TYR A 584 41.36 2.22 33.08
N ALA A 585 41.73 1.24 33.92
CA ALA A 585 43.03 0.59 33.88
C ALA A 585 43.06 -0.64 32.94
N ASP A 586 41.92 -1.08 32.42
CA ASP A 586 41.83 -2.19 31.48
C ASP A 586 42.37 -1.80 30.10
N GLU A 587 43.09 -2.71 29.44
CA GLU A 587 43.67 -2.43 28.11
C GLU A 587 42.58 -2.16 27.06
N THR A 588 41.39 -2.74 27.22
CA THR A 588 40.23 -2.56 26.32
C THR A 588 39.65 -1.14 26.40
N TYR A 589 39.81 -0.45 27.54
CA TYR A 589 39.33 0.93 27.69
C TYR A 589 40.04 1.88 26.72
N ALA A 590 41.32 1.66 26.42
CA ALA A 590 42.05 2.48 25.46
C ALA A 590 41.42 2.39 24.06
N THR A 591 41.00 1.19 23.65
CA THR A 591 40.27 0.96 22.40
C THR A 591 38.91 1.65 22.45
N TYR A 592 38.13 1.45 23.52
CA TYR A 592 36.84 2.12 23.71
C TYR A 592 36.96 3.64 23.57
N ASN A 593 37.93 4.26 24.25
CA ASN A 593 38.06 5.71 24.25
C ASN A 593 38.42 6.27 22.86
N GLN A 594 39.23 5.51 22.09
CA GLN A 594 39.63 5.90 20.74
C GLN A 594 38.53 5.67 19.69
N THR A 595 37.67 4.68 19.87
CA THR A 595 36.62 4.33 18.89
C THR A 595 35.25 4.89 19.26
N CYS A 596 34.78 4.64 20.47
CA CYS A 596 33.41 4.93 20.91
C CYS A 596 33.34 6.21 21.76
N GLY A 597 34.32 6.42 22.64
CA GLY A 597 34.33 7.51 23.63
C GLY A 597 34.38 8.92 23.03
N ALA A 598 34.88 9.05 21.80
CA ALA A 598 34.85 10.30 21.04
C ALA A 598 33.42 10.84 20.84
N CYS A 599 32.44 9.96 20.68
CA CYS A 599 31.03 10.32 20.51
C CYS A 599 30.24 10.06 21.80
N HIS A 600 30.35 8.86 22.38
CA HIS A 600 29.57 8.43 23.54
C HIS A 600 30.13 8.90 24.90
N GLY A 601 31.20 9.70 24.90
CA GLY A 601 31.85 10.18 26.11
C GLY A 601 32.84 9.18 26.69
N GLU A 602 33.89 9.69 27.36
CA GLU A 602 34.89 8.84 28.02
C GLU A 602 34.28 8.01 29.17
N ASP A 603 33.17 8.49 29.74
CA ASP A 603 32.42 7.82 30.80
C ASP A 603 31.20 7.03 30.31
N GLY A 604 30.97 6.98 28.98
CA GLY A 604 29.86 6.26 28.36
C GLY A 604 28.47 6.84 28.59
N LYS A 605 28.34 8.05 29.14
CA LYS A 605 27.04 8.70 29.40
C LYS A 605 26.42 9.37 28.18
N GLY A 606 27.05 9.25 27.02
CA GLY A 606 26.63 9.95 25.81
C GLY A 606 27.02 11.43 25.85
N ARG A 607 26.73 12.10 24.74
CA ARG A 607 26.88 13.55 24.60
C ARG A 607 25.68 14.03 23.83
N ASP A 608 24.74 14.70 24.47
CA ASP A 608 23.54 15.20 23.80
C ASP A 608 23.85 16.48 23.00
N PRO A 609 23.42 16.63 21.73
CA PRO A 609 22.69 15.69 20.86
C PRO A 609 23.60 14.88 19.91
N ILE A 610 24.87 14.66 20.24
CA ILE A 610 25.84 13.95 19.40
C ILE A 610 25.60 12.44 19.35
N ALA A 611 25.50 11.79 20.52
CA ALA A 611 25.34 10.35 20.63
C ALA A 611 24.60 9.97 21.93
N PRO A 612 23.77 8.91 21.90
CA PRO A 612 23.02 8.48 23.07
C PRO A 612 23.94 7.94 24.16
N THR A 613 23.41 7.88 25.40
CA THR A 613 24.08 7.18 26.49
C THR A 613 24.28 5.70 26.15
N LEU A 614 25.43 5.14 26.51
CA LEU A 614 25.67 3.70 26.54
C LEU A 614 25.49 3.14 27.95
N LEU A 615 25.70 3.98 28.98
CA LEU A 615 25.39 3.66 30.36
C LEU A 615 23.88 3.54 30.54
N ASN A 616 23.43 2.44 31.15
CA ASN A 616 22.02 2.15 31.40
C ASN A 616 21.17 2.04 30.12
N ASN A 617 21.80 1.83 28.97
CA ASN A 617 21.11 1.77 27.68
C ASN A 617 20.47 0.39 27.46
N GLY A 618 19.21 0.35 27.03
CA GLY A 618 18.43 -0.87 26.80
C GLY A 618 19.14 -1.89 25.91
N ILE A 619 19.72 -1.48 24.77
CA ILE A 619 20.40 -2.43 23.87
C ILE A 619 21.69 -3.00 24.46
N ILE A 620 22.38 -2.23 25.30
CA ILE A 620 23.60 -2.66 26.00
C ILE A 620 23.23 -3.59 27.16
N MET A 621 22.08 -3.33 27.78
CA MET A 621 21.53 -4.08 28.89
C MET A 621 20.81 -5.35 28.46
N HIS A 622 20.30 -5.51 27.24
CA HIS A 622 19.62 -6.75 26.83
C HIS A 622 20.49 -8.00 27.00
N SER A 623 19.84 -9.13 27.28
CA SER A 623 20.48 -10.44 27.40
C SER A 623 21.11 -10.90 26.09
N ASP A 624 20.38 -10.75 24.98
CA ASP A 624 20.87 -11.03 23.62
C ASP A 624 21.75 -9.87 23.10
N PRO A 625 23.03 -10.10 22.78
CA PRO A 625 23.90 -9.08 22.22
C PRO A 625 23.62 -8.68 20.77
N PHE A 626 22.69 -9.34 20.06
CA PHE A 626 22.52 -9.18 18.61
C PHE A 626 22.51 -7.71 18.17
N ASN A 627 21.65 -6.87 18.75
CA ASN A 627 21.55 -5.46 18.36
C ASN A 627 22.80 -4.65 18.70
N THR A 628 23.46 -4.93 19.83
CA THR A 628 24.73 -4.26 20.15
C THR A 628 25.78 -4.57 19.08
N ILE A 629 25.83 -5.82 18.60
CA ILE A 629 26.74 -6.24 17.52
C ILE A 629 26.30 -5.60 16.19
N ALA A 630 25.04 -5.74 15.81
CA ALA A 630 24.51 -5.28 14.53
C ALA A 630 24.69 -3.77 14.34
N VAL A 631 24.42 -2.97 15.38
CA VAL A 631 24.65 -1.51 15.39
C VAL A 631 26.12 -1.17 15.14
N THR A 632 27.07 -1.91 15.72
CA THR A 632 28.50 -1.65 15.49
C THR A 632 28.97 -2.09 14.10
N LEU A 633 28.41 -3.15 13.53
CA LEU A 633 28.77 -3.63 12.20
C LEU A 633 28.15 -2.78 11.09
N ARG A 634 26.86 -2.47 11.20
CA ARG A 634 26.12 -1.71 10.18
C ARG A 634 26.30 -0.19 10.30
N GLY A 635 26.52 0.30 11.52
CA GLY A 635 26.28 1.70 11.83
C GLY A 635 24.79 2.01 11.96
N LEU A 636 24.46 3.26 12.23
CA LEU A 636 23.09 3.75 12.38
C LEU A 636 22.93 5.13 11.75
N GLN A 637 21.78 5.35 11.13
CA GLN A 637 21.37 6.68 10.69
C GLN A 637 20.60 7.41 11.79
N PRO A 638 20.60 8.75 11.78
CA PRO A 638 19.70 9.53 12.62
C PRO A 638 18.24 9.21 12.28
N THR A 639 17.39 9.22 13.30
CA THR A 639 15.98 8.81 13.19
C THR A 639 15.00 9.98 13.07
N TYR A 640 15.48 11.21 13.27
CA TYR A 640 14.70 12.45 13.07
C TYR A 640 13.37 12.49 13.85
N LEU A 641 13.30 11.78 14.99
CA LEU A 641 12.13 11.73 15.87
C LEU A 641 11.93 13.02 16.67
N ASP A 642 13.02 13.74 16.95
CA ASP A 642 13.01 15.00 17.67
C ASP A 642 13.89 15.99 16.90
N GLU A 643 13.29 17.08 16.41
CA GLU A 643 14.00 18.12 15.65
C GLU A 643 15.16 18.73 16.45
N GLU A 644 15.00 18.87 17.77
CA GLU A 644 15.99 19.45 18.67
C GLU A 644 17.04 18.42 19.11
N ARG A 645 16.72 17.13 19.02
CA ARG A 645 17.55 16.03 19.52
C ARG A 645 17.82 14.97 18.44
N ASN A 646 18.73 15.31 17.53
CA ASN A 646 19.16 14.43 16.44
C ASN A 646 20.59 13.94 16.62
N PHE A 647 20.74 12.65 16.95
CA PHE A 647 22.06 12.02 17.04
C PHE A 647 22.79 12.02 15.70
N MET A 648 24.12 12.10 15.75
CA MET A 648 24.96 11.97 14.56
C MET A 648 24.89 10.53 14.01
N PRO A 649 25.07 10.33 12.70
CA PRO A 649 25.20 9.00 12.14
C PRO A 649 26.32 8.22 12.83
N MET A 650 26.03 7.00 13.27
CA MET A 650 27.02 6.09 13.82
C MET A 650 27.73 5.35 12.68
N VAL A 651 29.05 5.45 12.64
CA VAL A 651 29.87 4.80 11.61
C VAL A 651 29.89 3.28 11.79
N SER A 652 30.02 2.57 10.67
CA SER A 652 30.25 1.13 10.64
C SER A 652 31.69 0.80 11.06
N PHE A 653 31.85 -0.25 11.88
CA PHE A 653 33.14 -0.84 12.26
C PHE A 653 33.43 -2.16 11.54
N ASP A 654 32.63 -2.51 10.52
CA ASP A 654 32.69 -3.77 9.77
C ASP A 654 34.13 -4.05 9.28
N ASP A 655 34.75 -3.07 8.61
CA ASP A 655 36.11 -3.16 8.06
C ASP A 655 37.20 -2.65 9.02
N VAL A 656 36.82 -2.16 10.20
CA VAL A 656 37.75 -1.50 11.14
C VAL A 656 38.25 -2.46 12.21
N LEU A 657 37.37 -3.33 12.73
CA LEU A 657 37.68 -4.25 13.82
C LEU A 657 37.42 -5.70 13.41
N SER A 658 38.38 -6.57 13.70
CA SER A 658 38.19 -8.03 13.59
C SER A 658 37.09 -8.51 14.54
N ASP A 659 36.44 -9.63 14.23
CA ASP A 659 35.40 -10.22 15.09
C ASP A 659 35.85 -10.42 16.55
N THR A 660 37.11 -10.83 16.76
CA THR A 660 37.69 -10.97 18.11
C THR A 660 37.75 -9.63 18.84
N ALA A 661 38.41 -8.63 18.25
CA ALA A 661 38.54 -7.30 18.85
C ALA A 661 37.17 -6.64 19.11
N LEU A 662 36.22 -6.81 18.20
CA LEU A 662 34.86 -6.28 18.37
C LEU A 662 34.12 -7.01 19.50
N SER A 663 34.25 -8.34 19.61
CA SER A 663 33.64 -9.11 20.70
C SER A 663 34.20 -8.73 22.07
N GLU A 664 35.51 -8.46 22.18
CA GLU A 664 36.17 -8.00 23.40
C GLU A 664 35.66 -6.61 23.80
N LEU A 665 35.62 -5.68 22.84
CA LEU A 665 35.14 -4.32 23.06
C LEU A 665 33.67 -4.27 23.48
N ILE A 666 32.80 -5.02 22.79
CA ILE A 666 31.38 -5.11 23.15
C ILE A 666 31.21 -5.75 24.53
N SER A 667 31.97 -6.79 24.85
CA SER A 667 31.94 -7.43 26.17
C SER A 667 32.31 -6.44 27.27
N PHE A 668 33.37 -5.66 27.06
CA PHE A 668 33.80 -4.62 27.99
C PHE A 668 32.72 -3.56 28.21
N VAL A 669 32.11 -3.06 27.13
CA VAL A 669 31.00 -2.08 27.18
C VAL A 669 29.80 -2.65 27.93
N ARG A 670 29.33 -3.86 27.58
CA ARG A 670 28.17 -4.50 28.21
C ARG A 670 28.41 -4.83 29.69
N LEU A 671 29.62 -5.21 30.06
CA LEU A 671 29.98 -5.48 31.45
C LEU A 671 29.88 -4.21 32.31
N HIS A 672 30.49 -3.12 31.89
CA HIS A 672 30.59 -1.90 32.72
C HIS A 672 29.37 -0.99 32.60
N LEU A 673 28.84 -0.82 31.38
CA LEU A 673 27.77 0.11 31.08
C LEU A 673 26.37 -0.54 31.08
N GLY A 674 26.30 -1.87 30.96
CA GLY A 674 25.06 -2.65 31.02
C GLY A 674 24.96 -3.66 32.17
N ALA A 675 26.02 -3.83 32.99
CA ALA A 675 26.10 -4.86 34.04
C ALA A 675 25.87 -6.31 33.56
N ARG A 676 26.17 -6.61 32.28
CA ARG A 676 26.06 -7.97 31.74
C ARG A 676 27.40 -8.71 31.85
N GLU A 677 27.42 -9.75 32.67
CA GLU A 677 28.61 -10.60 32.89
C GLU A 677 28.85 -11.59 31.74
N SER A 678 27.84 -11.85 30.91
CA SER A 678 27.97 -12.73 29.74
C SER A 678 28.76 -12.04 28.63
N ALA A 679 30.00 -12.51 28.43
CA ALA A 679 30.85 -12.04 27.35
C ALA A 679 30.25 -12.40 25.97
N VAL A 680 30.40 -11.47 25.03
CA VAL A 680 30.16 -11.69 23.61
C VAL A 680 31.34 -12.44 23.02
N THR A 681 31.05 -13.46 22.21
CA THR A 681 32.08 -14.27 21.56
C THR A 681 32.36 -13.79 20.13
N ALA A 682 33.57 -14.02 19.64
CA ALA A 682 33.93 -13.75 18.24
C ALA A 682 33.02 -14.51 17.25
N GLU A 683 32.58 -15.71 17.62
CA GLU A 683 31.66 -16.51 16.80
C GLU A 683 30.28 -15.85 16.67
N GLN A 684 29.76 -15.26 17.75
CA GLN A 684 28.51 -14.48 17.68
C GLN A 684 28.66 -13.27 16.75
N VAL A 685 29.77 -12.54 16.85
CA VAL A 685 30.04 -11.39 15.95
C VAL A 685 30.07 -11.84 14.50
N LYS A 686 30.78 -12.92 14.21
CA LYS A 686 30.86 -13.51 12.87
C LYS A 686 29.48 -13.92 12.35
N GLN A 687 28.66 -14.57 13.16
CA GLN A 687 27.31 -15.00 12.76
C GLN A 687 26.39 -13.81 12.45
N VAL A 688 26.44 -12.75 13.26
CA VAL A 688 25.68 -11.52 12.98
C VAL A 688 26.16 -10.89 11.69
N ARG A 689 27.48 -10.81 11.47
CA ARG A 689 28.06 -10.30 10.21
C ARG A 689 27.57 -11.08 9.00
N GLU A 690 27.72 -12.40 8.99
CA GLU A 690 27.24 -13.26 7.89
C GLU A 690 25.72 -13.12 7.65
N THR A 691 24.95 -12.92 8.73
CA THR A 691 23.50 -12.68 8.64
C THR A 691 23.20 -11.35 7.94
N LEU A 692 23.89 -10.27 8.34
CA LEU A 692 23.76 -8.96 7.72
C LEU A 692 24.25 -8.96 6.28
N GLU A 693 25.36 -9.63 5.97
CA GLU A 693 25.90 -9.74 4.60
C GLU A 693 24.91 -10.41 3.67
N LYS A 694 24.34 -11.53 4.12
CA LYS A 694 23.34 -12.29 3.36
C LYS A 694 22.06 -11.48 3.13
N ALA A 695 21.71 -10.61 4.07
CA ALA A 695 20.55 -9.72 3.97
C ALA A 695 20.84 -8.42 3.20
N GLY A 696 22.10 -8.18 2.78
CA GLY A 696 22.49 -6.99 2.03
C GLY A 696 22.78 -5.76 2.89
N TYR A 697 22.94 -5.91 4.20
CA TYR A 697 23.08 -4.80 5.17
C TYR A 697 24.51 -4.52 5.64
N THR A 698 25.56 -5.00 4.95
CA THR A 698 26.98 -4.76 5.29
C THR A 698 27.67 -3.79 4.34
N GLY A 699 28.77 -3.18 4.80
CA GLY A 699 29.64 -2.34 3.96
C GLY A 699 29.20 -0.88 3.74
N GLY A 700 28.27 -0.33 4.56
CA GLY A 700 27.85 1.06 4.41
C GLY A 700 26.78 1.52 5.38
N LEU A 701 26.55 2.83 5.38
CA LEU A 701 25.43 3.49 6.05
C LEU A 701 24.13 3.17 5.29
N HIS A 702 23.46 2.08 5.67
CA HIS A 702 22.27 1.59 4.97
C HIS A 702 20.99 2.25 5.47
N THR A 703 20.33 2.98 4.58
CA THR A 703 18.91 3.31 4.67
C THR A 703 18.12 2.17 4.00
N THR A 704 16.95 1.79 4.53
CA THR A 704 15.96 0.91 3.86
C THR A 704 15.66 1.21 2.36
N PRO A 705 15.95 2.41 1.81
CA PRO A 705 15.77 2.77 0.41
C PRO A 705 16.19 1.85 -0.73
N ASP A 706 17.21 1.00 -0.60
CA ASP A 706 17.60 0.11 -1.72
C ASP A 706 16.46 -0.88 -2.10
N MET A 707 15.45 -1.05 -1.23
CA MET A 707 14.23 -1.82 -1.50
C MET A 707 13.28 -1.17 -2.52
N TYR A 708 13.50 0.10 -2.88
CA TYR A 708 12.60 0.87 -3.75
C TYR A 708 13.08 0.99 -5.22
N ASP A 709 14.33 0.64 -5.51
CA ASP A 709 15.00 0.92 -6.79
C ASP A 709 14.53 0.06 -7.98
N GLU A 710 13.84 -1.06 -7.73
CA GLU A 710 13.38 -1.96 -8.80
C GLU A 710 11.91 -1.75 -9.23
N ARG A 711 11.18 -0.84 -8.57
CA ARG A 711 9.70 -0.73 -8.67
C ARG A 711 9.19 -0.30 -10.06
N ASP A 712 9.96 0.52 -10.77
CA ASP A 712 9.44 1.31 -11.91
C ASP A 712 10.25 1.16 -13.21
N GLN A 713 10.87 0.00 -13.45
CA GLN A 713 11.46 -0.28 -14.78
C GLN A 713 10.41 -0.39 -15.91
N ASN A 714 9.12 -0.41 -15.57
CA ASN A 714 8.00 -0.38 -16.50
C ASN A 714 7.33 0.99 -16.63
N VAL A 715 7.97 2.08 -16.21
CA VAL A 715 7.52 3.46 -16.52
C VAL A 715 7.87 3.79 -17.98
N ASN A 716 7.21 3.08 -18.90
CA ASN A 716 7.13 3.47 -20.30
C ASN A 716 6.05 4.56 -20.40
N VAL A 717 6.42 5.81 -20.12
CA VAL A 717 5.61 7.00 -20.45
C VAL A 717 5.81 7.33 -21.93
N ASN A 718 5.55 6.36 -22.81
CA ASN A 718 5.58 6.57 -24.26
C ASN A 718 4.18 6.49 -24.85
#